data_AF-A0AAE5QAS9-F1
#
_entry.id   AF-A0AAE5QAS9-F1
#
_cell.length_a   1.000
_cell.length_b   1.000
_cell.length_c   1.000
_cell.angle_alpha   90.00
_cell.angle_beta   90.00
_cell.angle_gamma   90.00
#
_symmetry.space_group_name_H-M   'P 1'
#
loop_
_entity.id
_entity.type
_entity.pdbx_description
1 polymer ?
#
loop_
_entity_poly.entity_id
_entity_poly.type
_entity_poly.pdbx_seq_one_letter_code
_entity_poly.pdbx_strand_id
1 'polypeptide(L)'
;MKTYSYPFLFLSLIIFLSACSPMGKEQLDDKPRRIELLFLGHELEHHNSRTYFPILASALTKDGINITYTEKQSDLNEENLRLYDGLIMYGNQEEISHNEEKALLSFVENGNAFIPIHSASFCFKNSNEYIKLVGAQFKSHQTGTFMADIVNKDHPVTKNLAPFKTWDETYVHDKIADDITVLMERVEGDHREPYTWVKEVGEGKVFYTAFGHDDRTWNNKGFQSLIKSGILWAVNKKVKKNWTAFMVNMPTLSYEERANIPNYEKRDPAPKYQLPLSAEASKKLIQVPAGFEVQLFASEPDIINPIAMDWDEQGRLWVIETVDYPNTVRNDNSKGDDKVKILEDTDGDGKADKVTIFAEELNIPTSFTFYDGGIIVSQAPHFIFLKDTDGDDKADVKKILIDGWGTFDTHAGPSNLQYGIDNNLYGVVGYSGFDGNAFGQDLKFNQNVYRFNPKKKTFEVITNTSNNTWGLGITEDNEIFASTANNTHSAFVAIPNKNLKDVKGIGADGSAKIDGHYYMQPITSNVRQVDVFGGFTAAAGHYFYTARAYPEPYWNKIAFVCEPTGGLVHQAKIVNNGSGYAEEDYGNLFASADEWSSPVDAKVGPDGAVWIADWYNFIVQHNPTPNEDRGGYNAENGDGNAYVNPLRDKGHGRIWRVVPKDDDTYEPKQLSKKHPGALLKALSDDNKFWRLTGQRLIVENEYVDLLSGLYELVNDQHVDQIGLNNAALHALWTINGLNAIENNNEALKVVRSALYHKAWAVRKAALQMLPRNTQTDAAILKANTLYDKDPRVQLATLLYFTERPSSTKMGQLMYNLSQDQKVMSDPWLYKALYANAAIHLSGFLNAFHKANPTHEISFEKRVDMSLVNYDDSDWETMELPQYIENAGLDIDGVIWFRREVNIPANMVKGAAISLGPIDDSDITYINGIEVGSMASSYSSNRHYKIPDGVLKPGKNTIAIKVEDTGGEGGIYGNFWQMYIEAGESLVRINGAYKYKVEKSFLDQEEKVTNVFDMVNLLYKYYDNQSNKIEAQENIDQNDAKVIEIKVLKNEMKFNVTRFEVNASEQVELVLQNPDYMQHNLVITKPGKKDIVGKAADKMAADPNAATLNYVPQMGDVLFATPILNPDETYSLKFTAPSKPGEYPYICTFPGHWRIMQGIMIVK
;
A
#
# COMPACT_ATOMS: atom_id res chain seq x y z
N MET A 1 -37.31 9.04 -73.43
CA MET A 1 -37.59 10.39 -73.96
C MET A 1 -37.10 11.41 -72.92
N LYS A 2 -36.08 12.21 -73.27
CA LYS A 2 -35.73 13.60 -72.84
C LYS A 2 -36.03 14.04 -71.38
N THR A 3 -35.02 14.18 -70.49
CA THR A 3 -34.18 15.40 -70.16
C THR A 3 -35.00 16.55 -69.54
N TYR A 4 -34.70 17.11 -68.35
CA TYR A 4 -33.52 17.87 -67.83
C TYR A 4 -33.44 17.79 -66.27
N SER A 5 -32.45 18.27 -65.50
CA SER A 5 -30.97 18.39 -65.51
C SER A 5 -30.54 18.80 -64.08
N TYR A 6 -29.69 17.98 -63.41
CA TYR A 6 -28.46 18.25 -62.58
C TYR A 6 -28.29 19.45 -61.56
N PRO A 7 -27.31 19.44 -60.61
CA PRO A 7 -27.52 19.33 -59.14
C PRO A 7 -26.78 20.38 -58.23
N PHE A 8 -26.78 20.13 -56.89
CA PHE A 8 -25.86 20.61 -55.82
C PHE A 8 -25.92 22.07 -55.31
N LEU A 9 -26.20 22.27 -53.99
CA LEU A 9 -25.29 22.84 -52.96
C LEU A 9 -26.03 23.40 -51.72
N PHE A 10 -25.48 23.08 -50.54
CA PHE A 10 -25.71 23.66 -49.20
C PHE A 10 -27.07 23.48 -48.49
N LEU A 11 -27.21 22.37 -47.76
CA LEU A 11 -27.97 22.38 -46.50
C LEU A 11 -27.40 21.34 -45.53
N SER A 12 -26.22 21.64 -44.98
CA SER A 12 -25.58 20.88 -43.92
C SER A 12 -24.71 21.82 -43.10
N LEU A 13 -25.35 22.59 -42.22
CA LEU A 13 -24.80 23.21 -41.02
C LEU A 13 -26.01 23.73 -40.23
N ILE A 14 -26.00 23.66 -38.90
CA ILE A 14 -27.09 24.01 -37.96
C ILE A 14 -28.07 22.85 -37.62
N ILE A 15 -27.56 21.66 -37.25
CA ILE A 15 -28.22 20.76 -36.26
C ILE A 15 -27.12 19.99 -35.46
N PHE A 16 -26.08 20.68 -34.98
CA PHE A 16 -25.01 20.06 -34.17
C PHE A 16 -24.44 21.01 -33.10
N LEU A 17 -25.28 21.85 -32.49
CA LEU A 17 -24.89 22.75 -31.39
C LEU A 17 -26.00 22.92 -30.33
N SER A 18 -26.73 21.85 -30.01
CA SER A 18 -27.76 21.88 -28.95
C SER A 18 -27.66 20.74 -27.94
N ALA A 19 -26.53 20.04 -27.88
CA ALA A 19 -26.21 19.04 -26.87
C ALA A 19 -24.88 19.40 -26.19
N CYS A 20 -24.86 20.49 -25.42
CA CYS A 20 -23.89 20.81 -24.38
C CYS A 20 -24.31 22.12 -23.72
N SER A 21 -25.26 22.03 -22.80
CA SER A 21 -25.44 22.97 -21.70
C SER A 21 -26.32 22.23 -20.69
N PRO A 22 -25.83 21.85 -19.50
CA PRO A 22 -26.74 21.59 -18.41
C PRO A 22 -27.39 22.94 -18.12
N MET A 23 -28.62 23.12 -18.61
CA MET A 23 -29.45 24.25 -18.20
C MET A 23 -29.78 23.97 -16.73
N GLY A 24 -28.88 24.41 -15.84
CA GLY A 24 -29.02 24.25 -14.41
C GLY A 24 -30.36 24.81 -14.00
N LYS A 25 -31.21 23.96 -13.43
CA LYS A 25 -32.13 24.46 -12.42
C LYS A 25 -31.22 24.97 -11.31
N GLU A 26 -30.99 26.28 -11.24
CA GLU A 26 -30.50 26.90 -10.00
C GLU A 26 -31.52 26.55 -8.91
N GLN A 27 -31.23 25.53 -8.11
CA GLN A 27 -31.87 25.44 -6.82
C GLN A 27 -31.32 26.62 -6.02
N LEU A 28 -32.20 27.58 -5.76
CA LEU A 28 -31.88 28.76 -4.97
C LEU A 28 -31.21 28.32 -3.66
N ASP A 29 -30.00 28.81 -3.42
CA ASP A 29 -29.23 28.65 -2.18
C ASP A 29 -29.95 29.32 -0.98
N ASP A 30 -31.16 28.88 -0.64
CA ASP A 30 -32.05 29.50 0.35
C ASP A 30 -32.26 28.61 1.58
N LYS A 31 -31.59 27.45 1.64
CA LYS A 31 -31.69 26.49 2.73
C LYS A 31 -30.68 26.81 3.86
N PRO A 32 -30.99 26.47 5.12
CA PRO A 32 -30.01 26.54 6.21
C PRO A 32 -28.76 25.71 5.88
N ARG A 33 -27.58 26.34 5.85
CA ARG A 33 -26.29 25.67 5.60
C ARG A 33 -25.13 26.40 6.28
N ARG A 34 -23.98 25.74 6.29
CA ARG A 34 -22.69 26.29 6.73
C ARG A 34 -22.16 27.33 5.75
N ILE A 35 -21.19 28.13 6.21
CA ILE A 35 -20.35 28.98 5.34
C ILE A 35 -19.22 28.11 4.79
N GLU A 36 -18.99 28.16 3.48
CA GLU A 36 -17.89 27.44 2.82
C GLU A 36 -16.81 28.44 2.38
N LEU A 37 -15.57 28.27 2.86
CA LEU A 37 -14.44 29.13 2.52
C LEU A 37 -13.32 28.34 1.85
N LEU A 38 -12.76 28.87 0.77
CA LEU A 38 -11.49 28.40 0.23
C LEU A 38 -10.35 29.08 1.00
N PHE A 39 -9.34 28.33 1.40
CA PHE A 39 -8.10 28.83 1.98
C PHE A 39 -6.96 28.56 1.00
N LEU A 40 -6.41 29.62 0.41
CA LEU A 40 -5.23 29.54 -0.44
C LEU A 40 -3.98 29.79 0.40
N GLY A 41 -3.22 28.71 0.61
CA GLY A 41 -1.94 28.63 1.30
C GLY A 41 -0.72 28.71 0.37
N HIS A 42 0.45 28.30 0.89
CA HIS A 42 1.70 28.07 0.15
C HIS A 42 2.61 27.07 0.87
N GLU A 43 3.64 26.58 0.18
CA GLU A 43 4.57 25.55 0.68
C GLU A 43 5.77 26.10 1.48
N LEU A 44 5.80 27.39 1.87
CA LEU A 44 6.97 27.95 2.57
C LEU A 44 6.98 27.61 4.07
N GLU A 45 8.13 27.16 4.58
CA GLU A 45 8.31 26.80 6.00
C GLU A 45 8.08 27.98 6.96
N HIS A 46 8.49 29.19 6.58
CA HIS A 46 8.39 30.38 7.46
C HIS A 46 6.99 31.00 7.55
N HIS A 47 5.99 30.42 6.89
CA HIS A 47 4.56 30.72 7.03
C HIS A 47 3.77 29.44 6.73
N ASN A 48 4.02 28.39 7.51
CA ASN A 48 3.55 27.04 7.22
C ASN A 48 2.01 26.93 7.32
N SER A 49 1.36 27.31 6.23
CA SER A 49 -0.09 27.45 6.13
C SER A 49 -0.80 26.11 6.32
N ARG A 50 -0.17 25.01 5.92
CA ARG A 50 -0.58 23.63 6.16
C ARG A 50 -0.63 23.27 7.65
N THR A 51 0.26 23.82 8.46
CA THR A 51 0.28 23.64 9.92
C THR A 51 -0.74 24.55 10.62
N TYR A 52 -1.01 25.74 10.09
CA TYR A 52 -1.83 26.75 10.77
C TYR A 52 -3.32 26.66 10.44
N PHE A 53 -3.68 26.30 9.20
CA PHE A 53 -5.09 26.19 8.82
C PHE A 53 -5.89 25.22 9.70
N PRO A 54 -5.37 24.05 10.16
CA PRO A 54 -6.15 23.13 10.99
C PRO A 54 -6.50 23.73 12.36
N ILE A 55 -5.65 24.63 12.89
CA ILE A 55 -5.91 25.36 14.14
C ILE A 55 -7.15 26.25 13.97
N LEU A 56 -7.21 26.99 12.86
CA LEU A 56 -8.35 27.86 12.56
C LEU A 56 -9.60 27.06 12.20
N ALA A 57 -9.48 26.03 11.35
CA ALA A 57 -10.59 25.16 10.97
C ALA A 57 -11.21 24.48 12.20
N SER A 58 -10.38 24.02 13.14
CA SER A 58 -10.83 23.44 14.41
C SER A 58 -11.57 24.46 15.30
N ALA A 59 -11.13 25.72 15.29
CA ALA A 59 -11.79 26.77 16.04
C ALA A 59 -13.14 27.17 15.44
N LEU A 60 -13.29 27.10 14.11
CA LEU A 60 -14.45 27.64 13.39
C LEU A 60 -15.49 26.58 12.97
N THR A 61 -15.13 25.30 12.90
CA THR A 61 -16.04 24.20 12.51
C THR A 61 -17.29 24.15 13.41
N LYS A 62 -17.10 24.32 14.73
CA LYS A 62 -18.20 24.34 15.72
C LYS A 62 -19.08 25.59 15.62
N ASP A 63 -18.65 26.57 14.84
CA ASP A 63 -19.39 27.79 14.51
C ASP A 63 -20.03 27.72 13.12
N GLY A 64 -20.08 26.56 12.47
CA GLY A 64 -20.74 26.39 11.17
C GLY A 64 -20.00 27.07 10.02
N ILE A 65 -18.67 27.23 10.14
CA ILE A 65 -17.79 27.78 9.11
C ILE A 65 -16.78 26.70 8.73
N ASN A 66 -16.86 26.26 7.48
CA ASN A 66 -15.97 25.27 6.90
C ASN A 66 -14.85 25.94 6.13
N ILE A 67 -13.68 25.31 6.16
CA ILE A 67 -12.51 25.74 5.41
C ILE A 67 -12.01 24.57 4.57
N THR A 68 -11.87 24.78 3.26
CA THR A 68 -11.21 23.89 2.32
C THR A 68 -9.84 24.46 2.00
N TYR A 69 -8.78 23.68 2.19
CA TYR A 69 -7.40 24.12 1.99
C TYR A 69 -6.88 23.76 0.60
N THR A 70 -6.10 24.66 -0.01
CA THR A 70 -5.30 24.39 -1.22
C THR A 70 -4.02 25.21 -1.22
N GLU A 71 -2.96 24.68 -1.81
CA GLU A 71 -1.72 25.41 -2.13
C GLU A 71 -1.63 25.74 -3.63
N LYS A 72 -2.59 25.24 -4.43
CA LYS A 72 -2.58 25.35 -5.89
C LYS A 72 -3.18 26.70 -6.29
N GLN A 73 -2.32 27.66 -6.68
CA GLN A 73 -2.77 28.96 -7.18
C GLN A 73 -3.75 28.84 -8.37
N SER A 74 -3.63 27.78 -9.18
CA SER A 74 -4.55 27.47 -10.28
C SER A 74 -6.01 27.25 -9.85
N ASP A 75 -6.26 27.02 -8.56
CA ASP A 75 -7.60 26.92 -7.98
C ASP A 75 -8.30 28.29 -7.88
N LEU A 76 -7.58 29.40 -8.13
CA LEU A 76 -8.15 30.72 -8.40
C LEU A 76 -8.74 30.79 -9.81
N ASN A 77 -9.81 30.02 -10.04
CA ASN A 77 -10.55 30.02 -11.29
C ASN A 77 -12.07 30.08 -11.03
N GLU A 78 -12.83 30.54 -12.02
CA GLU A 78 -14.29 30.76 -11.90
C GLU A 78 -15.05 29.48 -11.52
N GLU A 79 -14.63 28.31 -12.04
CA GLU A 79 -15.30 27.03 -11.81
C GLU A 79 -15.15 26.53 -10.37
N ASN A 80 -13.98 26.72 -9.76
CA ASN A 80 -13.74 26.34 -8.38
C ASN A 80 -14.28 27.37 -7.39
N LEU A 81 -14.02 28.67 -7.64
CA LEU A 81 -14.43 29.75 -6.74
C LEU A 81 -15.96 29.81 -6.55
N ARG A 82 -16.76 29.42 -7.54
CA ARG A 82 -18.24 29.38 -7.41
C ARG A 82 -18.75 28.44 -6.31
N LEU A 83 -17.92 27.53 -5.80
CA LEU A 83 -18.28 26.60 -4.73
C LEU A 83 -18.22 27.24 -3.34
N TYR A 84 -17.64 28.44 -3.21
CA TYR A 84 -17.30 29.06 -1.92
C TYR A 84 -17.99 30.42 -1.74
N ASP A 85 -18.28 30.75 -0.49
CA ASP A 85 -18.83 32.06 -0.08
C ASP A 85 -17.74 33.12 0.10
N GLY A 86 -16.50 32.69 0.20
CA GLY A 86 -15.35 33.56 0.36
C GLY A 86 -14.01 32.85 0.23
N LEU A 87 -12.96 33.65 0.12
CA LEU A 87 -11.57 33.22 0.00
C LEU A 87 -10.74 33.79 1.15
N ILE A 88 -10.09 32.93 1.91
CA ILE A 88 -8.98 33.27 2.81
C ILE A 88 -7.69 33.19 2.00
N MET A 89 -6.89 34.26 2.04
CA MET A 89 -5.56 34.29 1.43
C MET A 89 -4.51 34.36 2.52
N TYR A 90 -3.56 33.43 2.51
CA TYR A 90 -2.40 33.43 3.39
C TYR A 90 -1.23 32.80 2.65
N GLY A 91 -0.31 33.63 2.14
CA GLY A 91 0.79 33.14 1.32
C GLY A 91 1.76 34.25 0.97
N ASN A 92 2.76 33.91 0.15
CA ASN A 92 3.82 34.82 -0.29
C ASN A 92 4.07 34.73 -1.80
N GLN A 93 3.12 34.23 -2.59
CA GLN A 93 3.23 34.15 -4.04
C GLN A 93 3.42 35.55 -4.65
N GLU A 94 4.46 35.76 -5.45
CA GLU A 94 4.78 37.10 -5.97
C GLU A 94 4.02 37.48 -7.24
N GLU A 95 3.58 36.49 -8.03
CA GLU A 95 2.95 36.70 -9.32
C GLU A 95 1.58 36.02 -9.41
N ILE A 96 0.62 36.74 -10.00
CA ILE A 96 -0.68 36.18 -10.42
C ILE A 96 -0.82 36.28 -11.93
N SER A 97 -1.39 35.26 -12.57
CA SER A 97 -1.73 35.33 -13.99
C SER A 97 -2.98 36.18 -14.23
N HIS A 98 -3.15 36.67 -15.45
CA HIS A 98 -4.31 37.51 -15.79
C HIS A 98 -5.66 36.80 -15.57
N ASN A 99 -5.73 35.49 -15.83
CA ASN A 99 -6.97 34.73 -15.65
C ASN A 99 -7.30 34.53 -14.16
N GLU A 100 -6.29 34.22 -13.34
CA GLU A 100 -6.44 34.07 -11.89
C GLU A 100 -6.82 35.40 -11.23
N GLU A 101 -6.17 36.50 -11.62
CA GLU A 101 -6.49 37.85 -11.16
C GLU A 101 -7.93 38.21 -11.49
N LYS A 102 -8.35 37.99 -12.75
CA LYS A 102 -9.70 38.27 -13.19
C LYS A 102 -10.73 37.45 -12.40
N ALA A 103 -10.47 36.15 -12.19
CA ALA A 103 -11.36 35.28 -11.44
C ALA A 103 -11.51 35.74 -9.99
N LEU A 104 -10.40 36.07 -9.32
CA LEU A 104 -10.39 36.61 -7.95
C LEU A 104 -11.16 37.94 -7.86
N LEU A 105 -10.83 38.92 -8.70
CA LEU A 105 -11.50 40.22 -8.68
C LEU A 105 -13.00 40.08 -8.94
N SER A 106 -13.39 39.32 -9.96
CA SER A 106 -14.80 39.08 -10.28
C SER A 106 -15.53 38.36 -9.15
N PHE A 107 -14.88 37.39 -8.49
CA PHE A 107 -15.45 36.67 -7.35
C PHE A 107 -15.82 37.64 -6.22
N VAL A 108 -14.94 38.57 -5.87
CA VAL A 108 -15.20 39.57 -4.83
C VAL A 108 -16.21 40.62 -5.29
N GLU A 109 -16.03 41.20 -6.48
CA GLU A 109 -16.92 42.22 -7.03
C GLU A 109 -18.38 41.75 -7.12
N ASN A 110 -18.60 40.45 -7.36
CA ASN A 110 -19.92 39.81 -7.41
C ASN A 110 -20.50 39.43 -6.04
N GLY A 111 -19.94 39.91 -4.93
CA GLY A 111 -20.57 39.77 -3.61
C GLY A 111 -19.98 38.71 -2.69
N ASN A 112 -18.88 38.04 -3.06
CA ASN A 112 -18.24 37.07 -2.19
C ASN A 112 -17.20 37.71 -1.26
N ALA A 113 -16.89 37.04 -0.15
CA ALA A 113 -15.97 37.57 0.85
C ALA A 113 -14.50 37.36 0.46
N PHE A 114 -13.65 38.33 0.78
CA PHE A 114 -12.20 38.18 0.71
C PHE A 114 -11.55 38.46 2.06
N ILE A 115 -10.77 37.52 2.54
CA ILE A 115 -10.18 37.50 3.88
C ILE A 115 -8.65 37.34 3.76
N PRO A 116 -7.92 38.38 3.32
CA PRO A 116 -6.46 38.36 3.34
C PRO A 116 -5.93 38.44 4.78
N ILE A 117 -5.02 37.54 5.13
CA ILE A 117 -4.41 37.45 6.45
C ILE A 117 -2.90 37.64 6.32
N HIS A 118 -2.32 38.48 7.17
CA HIS A 118 -0.89 38.61 7.41
C HIS A 118 -0.08 38.81 6.11
N SER A 119 0.60 37.76 5.64
CA SER A 119 1.47 37.75 4.47
C SER A 119 0.74 38.02 3.15
N ALA A 120 -0.59 37.91 3.11
CA ALA A 120 -1.38 38.22 1.91
C ALA A 120 -1.18 39.64 1.36
N SER A 121 -0.75 40.61 2.18
CA SER A 121 -0.40 41.96 1.72
C SER A 121 0.94 42.05 0.96
N PHE A 122 1.74 40.97 0.98
CA PHE A 122 2.97 40.82 0.19
C PHE A 122 2.71 40.15 -1.17
N CYS A 123 1.60 39.42 -1.33
CA CYS A 123 1.30 38.64 -2.53
C CYS A 123 1.10 39.48 -3.79
N PHE A 124 1.31 38.84 -4.94
CA PHE A 124 0.92 39.29 -6.27
C PHE A 124 1.38 40.73 -6.59
N LYS A 125 2.66 40.99 -6.34
CA LYS A 125 3.29 42.31 -6.51
C LYS A 125 3.20 42.83 -7.95
N ASN A 126 3.01 41.94 -8.92
CA ASN A 126 2.78 42.27 -10.32
C ASN A 126 1.38 42.84 -10.61
N SER A 127 0.43 42.74 -9.65
CA SER A 127 -0.95 43.21 -9.80
C SER A 127 -1.24 44.46 -8.95
N ASN A 128 -1.43 45.59 -9.61
CA ASN A 128 -1.91 46.80 -8.93
C ASN A 128 -3.36 46.68 -8.46
N GLU A 129 -4.18 45.90 -9.15
CA GLU A 129 -5.59 45.72 -8.79
C GLU A 129 -5.74 44.84 -7.53
N TYR A 130 -4.90 43.80 -7.37
CA TYR A 130 -4.84 43.03 -6.13
C TYR A 130 -4.39 43.88 -4.94
N ILE A 131 -3.36 44.72 -5.10
CA ILE A 131 -2.91 45.62 -4.02
C ILE A 131 -4.04 46.56 -3.59
N LYS A 132 -4.81 47.10 -4.55
CA LYS A 132 -6.00 47.92 -4.26
C LYS A 132 -7.12 47.12 -3.58
N LEU A 133 -7.29 45.85 -3.95
CA LEU A 133 -8.26 44.94 -3.35
C LEU A 133 -7.95 44.69 -1.85
N VAL A 134 -6.70 44.34 -1.53
CA VAL A 134 -6.24 44.16 -0.13
C VAL A 134 -6.32 45.48 0.65
N GLY A 135 -6.01 46.59 0.00
CA GLY A 135 -6.10 47.95 0.56
C GLY A 135 -4.78 48.48 1.14
N ALA A 136 -3.71 47.69 1.14
CA ALA A 136 -2.34 48.12 1.43
C ALA A 136 -1.33 47.08 0.91
N GLN A 137 -0.06 47.46 0.80
CA GLN A 137 1.03 46.56 0.46
C GLN A 137 2.02 46.45 1.63
N PHE A 138 2.50 45.25 1.93
CA PHE A 138 3.58 45.05 2.89
C PHE A 138 4.84 45.84 2.50
N LYS A 139 5.54 46.43 3.49
CA LYS A 139 6.82 47.14 3.30
C LYS A 139 7.97 46.55 4.10
N SER A 140 7.78 46.38 5.40
CA SER A 140 8.82 45.91 6.34
C SER A 140 8.19 45.43 7.64
N HIS A 141 8.93 44.69 8.46
CA HIS A 141 8.51 44.31 9.81
C HIS A 141 9.70 44.23 10.77
N GLN A 142 9.39 44.18 12.07
CA GLN A 142 10.23 43.56 13.10
C GLN A 142 9.41 42.44 13.76
N THR A 143 9.81 41.96 14.95
CA THR A 143 9.04 40.99 15.72
C THR A 143 8.90 41.44 17.17
N GLY A 144 7.81 41.05 17.83
CA GLY A 144 7.64 41.35 19.24
C GLY A 144 6.26 40.99 19.78
N THR A 145 6.10 41.09 21.10
CA THR A 145 4.80 40.88 21.76
C THR A 145 4.09 42.20 22.01
N PHE A 146 3.00 42.45 21.28
CA PHE A 146 2.24 43.69 21.35
C PHE A 146 0.73 43.43 21.36
N MET A 147 -0.03 44.52 21.54
CA MET A 147 -1.48 44.58 21.43
C MET A 147 -1.79 45.74 20.48
N ALA A 148 -2.73 45.55 19.55
CA ALA A 148 -3.25 46.63 18.72
C ALA A 148 -4.48 47.27 19.38
N ASP A 149 -4.56 48.59 19.35
CA ASP A 149 -5.67 49.37 19.90
C ASP A 149 -6.90 49.23 19.00
N ILE A 150 -8.04 48.86 19.58
CA ILE A 150 -9.33 48.86 18.88
C ILE A 150 -9.81 50.31 18.77
N VAL A 151 -9.64 50.92 17.60
CA VAL A 151 -9.97 52.33 17.35
C VAL A 151 -11.43 52.54 16.93
N ASN A 152 -12.06 51.54 16.32
CA ASN A 152 -13.48 51.56 16.00
C ASN A 152 -14.22 50.48 16.82
N LYS A 153 -14.69 50.84 18.01
CA LYS A 153 -15.31 49.89 18.96
C LYS A 153 -16.75 49.52 18.63
N ASP A 154 -17.44 50.30 17.80
CA ASP A 154 -18.85 50.06 17.47
C ASP A 154 -19.03 49.21 16.20
N HIS A 155 -17.95 49.00 15.44
CA HIS A 155 -18.00 48.20 14.21
C HIS A 155 -18.38 46.74 14.49
N PRO A 156 -19.20 46.08 13.65
CA PRO A 156 -19.66 44.71 13.90
C PRO A 156 -18.55 43.67 14.10
N VAL A 157 -17.36 43.89 13.51
CA VAL A 157 -16.19 43.01 13.66
C VAL A 157 -15.55 43.11 15.06
N THR A 158 -15.53 44.30 15.65
CA THR A 158 -14.76 44.61 16.88
C THR A 158 -15.63 44.84 18.11
N LYS A 159 -16.95 45.05 17.96
CA LYS A 159 -17.86 45.39 19.07
C LYS A 159 -17.89 44.41 20.24
N ASN A 160 -17.60 43.14 19.96
CA ASN A 160 -17.57 42.06 20.96
C ASN A 160 -16.15 41.47 21.13
N LEU A 161 -15.15 42.12 20.55
CA LEU A 161 -13.76 41.66 20.58
C LEU A 161 -13.07 42.22 21.83
N ALA A 162 -12.60 41.34 22.70
CA ALA A 162 -11.72 41.73 23.78
C ALA A 162 -10.32 42.04 23.21
N PRO A 163 -9.62 43.08 23.70
CA PRO A 163 -8.22 43.29 23.35
C PRO A 163 -7.40 42.05 23.72
N PHE A 164 -6.50 41.64 22.82
CA PHE A 164 -5.64 40.49 23.02
C PHE A 164 -4.18 40.84 22.70
N LYS A 165 -3.27 40.19 23.42
CA LYS A 165 -1.83 40.33 23.23
C LYS A 165 -1.29 39.06 22.59
N THR A 166 -0.43 39.19 21.60
CA THR A 166 0.27 38.06 20.97
C THR A 166 1.69 38.46 20.58
N TRP A 167 2.56 37.47 20.40
CA TRP A 167 3.82 37.70 19.70
C TRP A 167 3.55 37.57 18.20
N ASP A 168 4.01 38.55 17.41
CA ASP A 168 3.79 38.59 15.96
C ASP A 168 4.83 39.48 15.27
N GLU A 169 4.76 39.58 13.95
CA GLU A 169 5.55 40.53 13.17
C GLU A 169 4.92 41.93 13.21
N THR A 170 5.72 42.95 13.53
CA THR A 170 5.27 44.35 13.61
C THR A 170 5.25 44.97 12.21
N TYR A 171 4.33 44.50 11.35
CA TYR A 171 4.20 44.97 9.97
C TYR A 171 4.09 46.49 9.89
N VAL A 172 4.66 47.02 8.81
CA VAL A 172 4.51 48.38 8.31
C VAL A 172 4.10 48.27 6.85
N HIS A 173 3.08 49.03 6.46
CA HIS A 173 2.53 48.99 5.11
C HIS A 173 2.89 50.24 4.30
N ASP A 174 2.91 50.09 2.97
CA ASP A 174 2.95 51.16 1.98
C ASP A 174 1.70 51.09 1.08
N LYS A 175 1.47 52.11 0.25
CA LYS A 175 0.31 52.17 -0.67
C LYS A 175 -1.05 51.92 0.01
N ILE A 176 -1.20 52.40 1.24
CA ILE A 176 -2.46 52.31 1.99
C ILE A 176 -3.55 53.06 1.23
N ALA A 177 -4.64 52.38 0.90
CA ALA A 177 -5.76 52.95 0.18
C ALA A 177 -6.54 53.94 1.05
N ASP A 178 -7.14 54.95 0.43
CA ASP A 178 -7.92 56.00 1.10
C ASP A 178 -9.35 55.57 1.45
N ASP A 179 -9.79 54.42 0.93
CA ASP A 179 -11.14 53.86 1.08
C ASP A 179 -11.25 52.71 2.09
N ILE A 180 -10.22 52.47 2.91
CA ILE A 180 -10.28 51.50 4.02
C ILE A 180 -10.91 52.10 5.28
N THR A 181 -11.64 51.27 6.03
CA THR A 181 -12.06 51.59 7.40
C THR A 181 -11.16 50.87 8.40
N VAL A 182 -10.28 51.62 9.06
CA VAL A 182 -9.36 51.07 10.08
C VAL A 182 -10.15 50.67 11.34
N LEU A 183 -9.93 49.43 11.79
CA LEU A 183 -10.55 48.85 12.97
C LEU A 183 -9.59 48.77 14.15
N MET A 184 -8.32 48.46 13.87
CA MET A 184 -7.27 48.34 14.89
C MET A 184 -5.97 48.99 14.41
N GLU A 185 -5.25 49.62 15.33
CA GLU A 185 -3.94 50.26 15.08
C GLU A 185 -2.87 49.73 16.03
N ARG A 186 -1.67 49.47 15.51
CA ARG A 186 -0.49 49.21 16.33
C ARG A 186 0.19 50.54 16.65
N VAL A 187 0.43 50.83 17.93
CA VAL A 187 1.01 52.10 18.39
C VAL A 187 2.47 51.91 18.77
N GLU A 188 3.38 52.66 18.13
CA GLU A 188 4.82 52.71 18.43
C GLU A 188 5.28 54.16 18.55
N GLY A 189 5.40 54.66 19.78
CA GLY A 189 5.68 56.08 20.03
C GLY A 189 4.55 56.96 19.49
N ASP A 190 4.88 57.86 18.56
CA ASP A 190 3.91 58.73 17.87
C ASP A 190 3.34 58.10 16.59
N HIS A 191 3.85 56.94 16.15
CA HIS A 191 3.37 56.24 14.95
C HIS A 191 2.17 55.36 15.26
N ARG A 192 1.14 55.46 14.40
CA ARG A 192 -0.08 54.65 14.45
C ARG A 192 -0.20 53.89 13.13
N GLU A 193 0.13 52.60 13.17
CA GLU A 193 0.11 51.73 12.01
C GLU A 193 -1.26 51.04 11.90
N PRO A 194 -2.01 51.20 10.79
CA PRO A 194 -3.21 50.39 10.53
C PRO A 194 -2.86 48.91 10.53
N TYR A 195 -3.56 48.13 11.36
CA TYR A 195 -3.21 46.72 11.58
C TYR A 195 -4.36 45.76 11.28
N THR A 196 -5.60 46.24 11.35
CA THR A 196 -6.80 45.53 10.90
C THR A 196 -7.76 46.53 10.28
N TRP A 197 -8.31 46.22 9.10
CA TRP A 197 -9.25 47.09 8.41
C TRP A 197 -10.27 46.31 7.59
N VAL A 198 -11.29 47.03 7.13
CA VAL A 198 -12.30 46.52 6.21
C VAL A 198 -12.49 47.45 5.02
N LYS A 199 -12.97 46.90 3.91
CA LYS A 199 -13.26 47.63 2.67
C LYS A 199 -14.45 47.00 1.93
N GLU A 200 -15.22 47.81 1.21
CA GLU A 200 -16.28 47.34 0.31
C GLU A 200 -15.78 47.42 -1.14
N VAL A 201 -16.02 46.37 -1.95
CA VAL A 201 -15.55 46.27 -3.34
C VAL A 201 -16.65 45.65 -4.18
N GLY A 202 -17.24 46.43 -5.09
CA GLY A 202 -18.44 46.01 -5.82
C GLY A 202 -19.58 45.69 -4.85
N GLU A 203 -20.14 44.49 -4.94
CA GLU A 203 -21.12 43.96 -3.99
C GLU A 203 -20.45 43.20 -2.81
N GLY A 204 -19.15 42.93 -2.91
CA GLY A 204 -18.39 42.14 -1.94
C GLY A 204 -17.66 42.98 -0.90
N LYS A 205 -16.95 42.26 -0.02
CA LYS A 205 -16.31 42.84 1.15
C LYS A 205 -14.97 42.20 1.45
N VAL A 206 -14.03 43.04 1.85
CA VAL A 206 -12.68 42.66 2.22
C VAL A 206 -12.47 42.90 3.71
N PHE A 207 -11.98 41.89 4.43
CA PHE A 207 -11.51 42.01 5.80
C PHE A 207 -10.03 41.62 5.86
N TYR A 208 -9.17 42.55 6.23
CA TYR A 208 -7.73 42.31 6.37
C TYR A 208 -7.28 42.43 7.82
N THR A 209 -6.33 41.58 8.21
CA THR A 209 -5.56 41.73 9.45
C THR A 209 -4.09 41.38 9.22
N ALA A 210 -3.19 42.18 9.77
CA ALA A 210 -1.75 41.93 9.71
C ALA A 210 -1.28 40.89 10.77
N PHE A 211 -2.12 40.52 11.73
CA PHE A 211 -1.84 39.39 12.64
C PHE A 211 -1.80 38.06 11.87
N GLY A 212 -0.87 37.16 12.22
CA GLY A 212 -0.89 35.77 11.74
C GLY A 212 0.46 35.14 11.41
N HIS A 213 1.57 35.61 11.98
CA HIS A 213 2.90 35.07 11.65
C HIS A 213 3.07 33.58 11.99
N ASP A 214 2.72 33.16 13.22
CA ASP A 214 2.92 31.77 13.66
C ASP A 214 1.87 31.24 14.64
N ASP A 215 2.03 29.97 15.02
CA ASP A 215 1.13 29.19 15.87
C ASP A 215 0.73 29.92 17.17
N ARG A 216 1.56 30.80 17.73
CA ARG A 216 1.22 31.58 18.93
C ARG A 216 0.05 32.53 18.69
N THR A 217 0.02 33.19 17.52
CA THR A 217 -1.12 34.02 17.11
C THR A 217 -2.30 33.16 16.69
N TRP A 218 -2.09 32.10 15.91
CA TRP A 218 -3.17 31.22 15.44
C TRP A 218 -3.91 30.50 16.58
N ASN A 219 -3.20 30.14 17.67
CA ASN A 219 -3.79 29.57 18.89
C ASN A 219 -4.47 30.61 19.80
N ASN A 220 -4.29 31.92 19.54
CA ASN A 220 -4.86 32.97 20.37
C ASN A 220 -6.38 33.09 20.17
N LYS A 221 -7.16 32.95 21.25
CA LYS A 221 -8.63 33.05 21.19
C LYS A 221 -9.16 34.41 20.74
N GLY A 222 -8.41 35.49 21.01
CA GLY A 222 -8.72 36.82 20.51
C GLY A 222 -8.57 36.90 18.98
N PHE A 223 -7.47 36.34 18.46
CA PHE A 223 -7.26 36.24 17.01
C PHE A 223 -8.33 35.39 16.32
N GLN A 224 -8.63 34.19 16.84
CA GLN A 224 -9.69 33.33 16.32
C GLN A 224 -11.06 34.05 16.31
N SER A 225 -11.37 34.81 17.37
CA SER A 225 -12.61 35.61 17.46
C SER A 225 -12.63 36.77 16.46
N LEU A 226 -11.49 37.40 16.22
CA LEU A 226 -11.33 38.46 15.23
C LEU A 226 -11.58 37.91 13.81
N ILE A 227 -10.94 36.80 13.45
CA ILE A 227 -11.14 36.15 12.13
C ILE A 227 -12.60 35.74 11.93
N LYS A 228 -13.22 35.08 12.91
CA LYS A 228 -14.66 34.74 12.87
C LYS A 228 -15.53 35.96 12.62
N SER A 229 -15.30 37.04 13.36
CA SER A 229 -16.11 38.26 13.25
C SER A 229 -15.90 38.97 11.91
N GLY A 230 -14.67 38.93 11.39
CA GLY A 230 -14.30 39.38 10.04
C GLY A 230 -15.06 38.61 8.96
N ILE A 231 -15.02 37.27 9.00
CA ILE A 231 -15.75 36.39 8.08
C ILE A 231 -17.25 36.71 8.12
N LEU A 232 -17.87 36.72 9.30
CA LEU A 232 -19.30 36.97 9.45
C LEU A 232 -19.74 38.37 9.03
N TRP A 233 -18.82 39.33 8.96
CA TRP A 233 -19.08 40.67 8.42
C TRP A 233 -18.92 40.71 6.90
N ALA A 234 -17.93 39.99 6.36
CA ALA A 234 -17.56 39.99 4.96
C ALA A 234 -18.53 39.18 4.09
N VAL A 235 -19.02 38.03 4.55
CA VAL A 235 -20.00 37.24 3.77
C VAL A 235 -21.28 38.03 3.51
N ASN A 236 -21.89 37.80 2.35
CA ASN A 236 -23.09 38.53 1.95
C ASN A 236 -24.30 38.21 2.87
N LYS A 237 -25.34 39.04 2.75
CA LYS A 237 -26.53 38.95 3.61
C LYS A 237 -27.28 37.62 3.48
N LYS A 238 -27.27 37.00 2.30
CA LYS A 238 -27.95 35.74 2.01
C LYS A 238 -27.23 34.58 2.70
N VAL A 239 -25.92 34.46 2.50
CA VAL A 239 -25.06 33.49 3.19
C VAL A 239 -25.20 33.62 4.71
N LYS A 240 -25.11 34.84 5.24
CA LYS A 240 -25.28 35.09 6.68
C LYS A 240 -26.65 34.66 7.23
N LYS A 241 -27.72 34.84 6.45
CA LYS A 241 -29.07 34.40 6.83
C LYS A 241 -29.15 32.87 6.88
N ASN A 242 -28.61 32.17 5.89
CA ASN A 242 -28.59 30.71 5.83
C ASN A 242 -27.76 30.11 6.97
N TRP A 243 -26.59 30.69 7.23
CA TRP A 243 -25.73 30.34 8.36
C TRP A 243 -26.45 30.55 9.70
N THR A 244 -27.12 31.70 9.89
CA THR A 244 -27.88 31.97 11.13
C THR A 244 -28.98 30.92 11.35
N ALA A 245 -29.65 30.50 10.27
CA ALA A 245 -30.66 29.45 10.35
C ALA A 245 -30.05 28.06 10.63
N PHE A 246 -28.87 27.76 10.08
CA PHE A 246 -28.16 26.50 10.34
C PHE A 246 -27.73 26.37 11.80
N MET A 247 -27.24 27.48 12.38
CA MET A 247 -26.81 27.55 13.77
C MET A 247 -27.94 27.37 14.78
N VAL A 248 -29.21 27.44 14.35
CA VAL A 248 -30.34 27.06 15.19
C VAL A 248 -30.21 25.58 15.55
N ASN A 249 -30.25 25.27 16.85
CA ASN A 249 -30.05 23.92 17.38
C ASN A 249 -28.68 23.31 17.02
N MET A 250 -27.61 24.12 16.92
CA MET A 250 -26.24 23.61 16.91
C MET A 250 -25.97 22.92 18.26
N PRO A 251 -25.40 21.70 18.30
CA PRO A 251 -25.20 20.99 19.55
C PRO A 251 -24.19 21.70 20.46
N THR A 252 -24.50 21.76 21.76
CA THR A 252 -23.52 22.14 22.78
C THR A 252 -22.83 20.89 23.28
N LEU A 253 -21.52 20.79 23.03
CA LEU A 253 -20.72 19.67 23.49
C LEU A 253 -20.58 19.70 25.01
N SER A 254 -20.97 18.61 25.66
CA SER A 254 -20.90 18.44 27.11
C SER A 254 -19.79 17.47 27.47
N TYR A 255 -19.01 17.81 28.49
CA TYR A 255 -17.83 17.09 28.91
C TYR A 255 -17.88 16.75 30.39
N GLU A 256 -17.37 15.58 30.74
CA GLU A 256 -17.19 15.16 32.13
C GLU A 256 -15.84 14.46 32.35
N GLU A 257 -15.36 14.52 33.59
CA GLU A 257 -14.17 13.77 34.01
C GLU A 257 -14.54 12.30 34.20
N ARG A 258 -13.81 11.39 33.55
CA ARG A 258 -13.91 9.94 33.79
C ARG A 258 -12.53 9.33 33.92
N ALA A 259 -12.42 8.26 34.71
CA ALA A 259 -11.22 7.45 34.76
C ALA A 259 -11.02 6.68 33.45
N ASN A 260 -9.80 6.18 33.22
CA ASN A 260 -9.44 5.30 32.11
C ASN A 260 -9.56 5.95 30.71
N ILE A 261 -9.46 7.28 30.62
CA ILE A 261 -9.30 7.99 29.34
C ILE A 261 -7.80 8.03 29.03
N PRO A 262 -7.32 7.42 27.93
CA PRO A 262 -5.91 7.49 27.58
C PRO A 262 -5.45 8.91 27.26
N ASN A 263 -4.26 9.29 27.74
CA ASN A 263 -3.63 10.59 27.46
C ASN A 263 -2.21 10.38 26.90
N TYR A 264 -2.10 9.74 25.73
CA TYR A 264 -0.80 9.41 25.12
C TYR A 264 0.04 10.63 24.77
N GLU A 265 -0.62 11.72 24.39
CA GLU A 265 0.02 13.00 24.05
C GLU A 265 0.42 13.83 25.28
N LYS A 266 0.10 13.38 26.50
CA LYS A 266 0.37 14.11 27.75
C LYS A 266 -0.21 15.52 27.75
N ARG A 267 -1.41 15.69 27.18
CA ARG A 267 -2.11 16.98 27.10
C ARG A 267 -2.39 17.51 28.51
N ASP A 268 -2.22 18.82 28.69
CA ASP A 268 -2.59 19.58 29.90
C ASP A 268 -3.54 20.75 29.53
N PRO A 269 -4.81 20.72 29.96
CA PRO A 269 -5.43 19.69 30.79
C PRO A 269 -5.62 18.35 30.05
N ALA A 270 -5.73 17.27 30.83
CA ALA A 270 -5.99 15.94 30.28
C ALA A 270 -7.33 15.88 29.51
N PRO A 271 -7.46 14.98 28.51
CA PRO A 271 -8.69 14.82 27.75
C PRO A 271 -9.88 14.43 28.63
N LYS A 272 -11.05 15.03 28.35
CA LYS A 272 -12.31 14.72 29.05
C LYS A 272 -13.20 13.81 28.22
N TYR A 273 -14.19 13.19 28.85
CA TYR A 273 -15.20 12.40 28.18
C TYR A 273 -16.28 13.31 27.59
N GLN A 274 -16.36 13.38 26.26
CA GLN A 274 -17.49 14.01 25.58
C GLN A 274 -18.70 13.09 25.69
N LEU A 275 -19.87 13.61 26.08
CA LEU A 275 -21.10 12.83 26.00
C LEU A 275 -21.49 12.55 24.53
N PRO A 276 -22.06 11.36 24.23
CA PRO A 276 -22.48 11.01 22.88
C PRO A 276 -23.59 11.93 22.40
N LEU A 277 -23.66 12.15 21.09
CA LEU A 277 -24.69 12.94 20.43
C LEU A 277 -25.69 12.04 19.69
N SER A 278 -26.88 12.54 19.42
CA SER A 278 -27.75 11.91 18.42
C SER A 278 -27.15 12.06 17.01
N ALA A 279 -27.54 11.19 16.08
CA ALA A 279 -27.09 11.26 14.70
C ALA A 279 -27.34 12.64 14.06
N GLU A 280 -28.52 13.24 14.25
CA GLU A 280 -28.85 14.58 13.74
C GLU A 280 -27.98 15.70 14.33
N ALA A 281 -27.63 15.60 15.62
CA ALA A 281 -26.74 16.56 16.26
C ALA A 281 -25.30 16.42 15.74
N SER A 282 -24.81 15.18 15.64
CA SER A 282 -23.47 14.87 15.14
C SER A 282 -23.30 15.25 13.66
N LYS A 283 -24.34 15.07 12.84
CA LYS A 283 -24.39 15.54 11.44
C LYS A 283 -24.01 17.01 11.29
N LYS A 284 -24.41 17.86 12.24
CA LYS A 284 -24.04 19.29 12.27
C LYS A 284 -22.60 19.57 12.69
N LEU A 285 -21.79 18.56 12.96
CA LEU A 285 -20.36 18.67 13.25
C LEU A 285 -19.49 18.04 12.15
N ILE A 286 -20.11 17.46 11.13
CA ILE A 286 -19.42 16.87 9.97
C ILE A 286 -19.22 17.94 8.88
N GLN A 287 -18.02 17.95 8.31
CA GLN A 287 -17.63 18.68 7.11
C GLN A 287 -17.36 17.69 5.97
N VAL A 288 -17.85 18.03 4.77
CA VAL A 288 -17.58 17.35 3.50
C VAL A 288 -17.10 18.40 2.48
N PRO A 289 -16.45 18.03 1.36
CA PRO A 289 -16.00 18.99 0.36
C PRO A 289 -17.12 19.89 -0.16
N ALA A 290 -16.77 21.13 -0.53
CA ALA A 290 -17.72 22.04 -1.15
C ALA A 290 -18.31 21.42 -2.42
N GLY A 291 -19.62 21.58 -2.61
CA GLY A 291 -20.37 20.90 -3.68
C GLY A 291 -20.92 19.51 -3.29
N PHE A 292 -20.66 19.02 -2.07
CA PHE A 292 -21.25 17.77 -1.54
C PHE A 292 -22.13 18.01 -0.33
N GLU A 293 -22.99 17.05 -0.03
CA GLU A 293 -23.73 16.97 1.23
C GLU A 293 -23.62 15.59 1.86
N VAL A 294 -23.75 15.55 3.18
CA VAL A 294 -23.82 14.30 3.95
C VAL A 294 -25.28 13.96 4.28
N GLN A 295 -25.66 12.70 4.10
CA GLN A 295 -26.98 12.16 4.39
C GLN A 295 -26.84 10.99 5.38
N LEU A 296 -27.79 10.87 6.32
CA LEU A 296 -27.84 9.73 7.25
C LEU A 296 -28.71 8.65 6.61
N PHE A 297 -28.16 7.46 6.42
CA PHE A 297 -28.92 6.32 5.92
C PHE A 297 -29.48 5.46 7.05
N ALA A 298 -28.64 5.12 8.04
CA ALA A 298 -29.05 4.33 9.20
C ALA A 298 -28.24 4.71 10.45
N SER A 299 -28.83 4.54 11.63
CA SER A 299 -28.16 4.72 12.92
C SER A 299 -28.70 3.72 13.95
N GLU A 300 -28.19 3.78 15.18
CA GLU A 300 -28.82 3.06 16.30
C GLU A 300 -30.33 3.36 16.43
N PRO A 301 -31.17 2.35 16.78
CA PRO A 301 -30.82 0.96 17.12
C PRO A 301 -30.72 0.00 15.91
N ASP A 302 -30.97 0.46 14.68
CA ASP A 302 -31.02 -0.40 13.49
C ASP A 302 -29.64 -0.99 13.15
N ILE A 303 -28.59 -0.20 13.37
CA ILE A 303 -27.19 -0.60 13.25
C ILE A 303 -26.36 -0.06 14.42
N ILE A 304 -25.48 -0.90 14.97
CA ILE A 304 -24.46 -0.50 15.94
C ILE A 304 -23.09 -1.03 15.50
N ASN A 305 -21.99 -0.34 15.83
CA ASN A 305 -20.61 -0.75 15.57
C ASN A 305 -20.41 -1.42 14.16
N PRO A 306 -20.76 -0.74 13.06
CA PRO A 306 -20.57 -1.32 11.72
C PRO A 306 -19.08 -1.49 11.42
N ILE A 307 -18.66 -2.69 10.97
CA ILE A 307 -17.26 -2.97 10.60
C ILE A 307 -17.04 -2.87 9.09
N ALA A 308 -17.89 -3.54 8.31
CA ALA A 308 -17.75 -3.66 6.87
C ALA A 308 -19.12 -3.74 6.21
N MET A 309 -19.22 -3.20 4.99
CA MET A 309 -20.47 -3.16 4.23
C MET A 309 -20.28 -3.52 2.75
N ASP A 310 -21.31 -4.01 2.06
CA ASP A 310 -21.32 -4.25 0.61
C ASP A 310 -22.76 -4.29 0.11
N TRP A 311 -23.01 -4.37 -1.20
CA TRP A 311 -24.36 -4.42 -1.78
C TRP A 311 -24.62 -5.67 -2.61
N ASP A 312 -25.84 -6.19 -2.54
CA ASP A 312 -26.27 -7.29 -3.39
C ASP A 312 -26.75 -6.83 -4.77
N GLU A 313 -27.06 -7.77 -5.67
CA GLU A 313 -27.54 -7.44 -7.02
C GLU A 313 -28.86 -6.67 -7.09
N GLN A 314 -29.56 -6.50 -5.95
CA GLN A 314 -30.77 -5.68 -5.83
C GLN A 314 -30.47 -4.26 -5.35
N GLY A 315 -29.20 -3.94 -5.04
CA GLY A 315 -28.77 -2.65 -4.52
C GLY A 315 -29.01 -2.47 -3.03
N ARG A 316 -29.33 -3.54 -2.28
CA ARG A 316 -29.58 -3.48 -0.83
C ARG A 316 -28.26 -3.44 -0.06
N LEU A 317 -28.18 -2.67 1.02
CA LEU A 317 -26.97 -2.56 1.83
C LEU A 317 -26.87 -3.75 2.79
N TRP A 318 -25.74 -4.47 2.76
CA TRP A 318 -25.39 -5.52 3.71
C TRP A 318 -24.30 -5.00 4.63
N VAL A 319 -24.42 -5.22 5.95
CA VAL A 319 -23.48 -4.68 6.95
C VAL A 319 -23.17 -5.72 8.02
N ILE A 320 -21.88 -5.82 8.38
CA ILE A 320 -21.45 -6.50 9.60
C ILE A 320 -21.64 -5.58 10.80
N GLU A 321 -22.38 -6.08 11.79
CA GLU A 321 -22.52 -5.47 13.12
C GLU A 321 -21.72 -6.29 14.14
N THR A 322 -20.88 -5.62 14.95
CA THR A 322 -20.14 -6.28 16.03
C THR A 322 -20.51 -5.79 17.43
N VAL A 323 -20.66 -6.73 18.35
CA VAL A 323 -20.72 -6.49 19.79
C VAL A 323 -19.60 -7.23 20.53
N ASP A 324 -18.94 -8.18 19.86
CA ASP A 324 -17.88 -9.00 20.43
C ASP A 324 -16.49 -8.37 20.32
N TYR A 325 -16.24 -7.60 19.26
CA TYR A 325 -14.96 -6.93 19.04
C TYR A 325 -14.63 -5.94 20.16
N PRO A 326 -13.35 -5.79 20.58
CA PRO A 326 -12.19 -6.57 20.14
C PRO A 326 -11.91 -7.81 20.99
N ASN A 327 -12.41 -7.88 22.23
CA ASN A 327 -11.88 -8.79 23.27
C ASN A 327 -12.70 -10.06 23.53
N THR A 328 -13.86 -10.25 22.88
CA THR A 328 -14.73 -11.43 23.13
C THR A 328 -14.38 -12.58 22.15
N VAL A 329 -13.12 -13.02 22.16
CA VAL A 329 -12.60 -14.01 21.21
C VAL A 329 -13.03 -15.43 21.61
N ARG A 330 -13.74 -16.13 20.73
CA ARG A 330 -14.23 -17.50 20.97
C ARG A 330 -13.44 -18.55 20.19
N ASN A 331 -12.26 -18.92 20.70
CA ASN A 331 -11.38 -19.94 20.10
C ASN A 331 -11.86 -21.40 20.32
N ASP A 332 -12.86 -21.61 21.16
CA ASP A 332 -13.41 -22.91 21.54
C ASP A 332 -14.56 -23.38 20.63
N ASN A 333 -14.78 -22.70 19.49
CA ASN A 333 -15.91 -22.88 18.58
C ASN A 333 -17.28 -22.56 19.21
N SER A 334 -17.33 -21.83 20.34
CA SER A 334 -18.59 -21.30 20.85
C SER A 334 -19.16 -20.21 19.92
N LYS A 335 -20.47 -20.01 20.01
CA LYS A 335 -21.22 -19.06 19.17
C LYS A 335 -20.94 -17.63 19.62
N GLY A 336 -20.63 -16.75 18.68
CA GLY A 336 -20.57 -15.31 18.94
C GLY A 336 -21.93 -14.63 18.89
N ASP A 337 -21.95 -13.30 19.01
CA ASP A 337 -23.16 -12.48 19.07
C ASP A 337 -23.25 -11.48 17.90
N ASP A 338 -22.22 -11.48 17.03
CA ASP A 338 -22.10 -10.63 15.85
C ASP A 338 -23.01 -11.10 14.71
N LYS A 339 -23.40 -10.15 13.84
CA LYS A 339 -24.44 -10.35 12.82
C LYS A 339 -24.05 -9.78 11.47
N VAL A 340 -24.64 -10.33 10.41
CA VAL A 340 -24.75 -9.69 9.11
C VAL A 340 -26.22 -9.28 8.91
N LYS A 341 -26.44 -7.99 8.65
CA LYS A 341 -27.77 -7.40 8.44
C LYS A 341 -27.92 -6.88 7.02
N ILE A 342 -29.14 -6.89 6.51
CA ILE A 342 -29.56 -6.23 5.27
C ILE A 342 -30.42 -5.03 5.65
N LEU A 343 -30.05 -3.85 5.15
CA LEU A 343 -30.71 -2.59 5.39
C LEU A 343 -31.27 -2.08 4.06
N GLU A 344 -32.56 -1.78 4.03
CA GLU A 344 -33.30 -1.42 2.83
C GLU A 344 -34.04 -0.09 3.03
N ASP A 345 -34.05 0.71 1.98
CA ASP A 345 -34.93 1.88 1.81
C ASP A 345 -36.09 1.45 0.89
N THR A 346 -37.26 1.16 1.47
CA THR A 346 -38.40 0.62 0.72
C THR A 346 -39.35 1.68 0.19
N ASP A 347 -39.24 2.94 0.65
CA ASP A 347 -40.05 4.06 0.19
C ASP A 347 -39.30 5.11 -0.65
N GLY A 348 -37.97 5.00 -0.74
CA GLY A 348 -37.09 5.81 -1.58
C GLY A 348 -36.73 7.17 -0.97
N ASP A 349 -36.87 7.35 0.34
CA ASP A 349 -36.56 8.62 1.01
C ASP A 349 -35.06 8.82 1.32
N GLY A 350 -34.23 7.83 1.00
CA GLY A 350 -32.79 7.81 1.22
C GLY A 350 -32.37 7.29 2.59
N LYS A 351 -33.28 6.66 3.35
CA LYS A 351 -33.03 6.09 4.68
C LYS A 351 -33.48 4.63 4.76
N ALA A 352 -32.81 3.87 5.62
CA ALA A 352 -33.25 2.52 5.92
C ALA A 352 -34.58 2.55 6.70
N ASP A 353 -35.58 1.81 6.21
CA ASP A 353 -36.88 1.62 6.86
C ASP A 353 -37.18 0.13 7.18
N LYS A 354 -36.34 -0.78 6.67
CA LYS A 354 -36.42 -2.22 6.89
C LYS A 354 -35.04 -2.81 7.18
N VAL A 355 -34.98 -3.63 8.24
CA VAL A 355 -33.79 -4.35 8.68
C VAL A 355 -34.07 -5.85 8.70
N THR A 356 -33.24 -6.63 8.03
CA THR A 356 -33.30 -8.10 8.01
C THR A 356 -31.99 -8.67 8.55
N ILE A 357 -32.06 -9.63 9.48
CA ILE A 357 -30.86 -10.36 9.94
C ILE A 357 -30.64 -11.54 8.99
N PHE A 358 -29.58 -11.46 8.18
CA PHE A 358 -29.21 -12.54 7.26
C PHE A 358 -28.49 -13.68 7.97
N ALA A 359 -27.55 -13.33 8.85
CA ALA A 359 -26.79 -14.29 9.65
C ALA A 359 -26.51 -13.74 11.06
N GLU A 360 -26.52 -14.66 12.02
CA GLU A 360 -26.19 -14.41 13.42
C GLU A 360 -25.21 -15.49 13.92
N GLU A 361 -24.82 -15.40 15.19
CA GLU A 361 -23.88 -16.33 15.81
C GLU A 361 -22.50 -16.34 15.13
N LEU A 362 -22.02 -15.15 14.73
CA LEU A 362 -20.71 -14.93 14.14
C LEU A 362 -19.70 -14.51 15.21
N ASN A 363 -18.43 -14.87 15.01
CA ASN A 363 -17.35 -14.60 15.97
C ASN A 363 -16.38 -13.58 15.38
N ILE A 364 -16.59 -12.29 15.66
CA ILE A 364 -15.73 -11.19 15.21
C ILE A 364 -15.47 -11.26 13.68
N PRO A 365 -16.51 -11.20 12.84
CA PRO A 365 -16.32 -11.09 11.41
C PRO A 365 -15.77 -9.71 11.06
N THR A 366 -14.77 -9.66 10.19
CA THR A 366 -14.02 -8.43 9.84
C THR A 366 -14.33 -7.92 8.43
N SER A 367 -14.82 -8.77 7.53
CA SER A 367 -15.27 -8.40 6.19
C SER A 367 -16.07 -9.53 5.55
N PHE A 368 -16.74 -9.26 4.43
CA PHE A 368 -17.39 -10.28 3.62
C PHE A 368 -17.40 -9.87 2.15
N THR A 369 -17.66 -10.81 1.26
CA THR A 369 -17.89 -10.53 -0.17
C THR A 369 -18.86 -11.53 -0.78
N PHE A 370 -19.63 -11.11 -1.78
CA PHE A 370 -20.59 -11.96 -2.46
C PHE A 370 -19.93 -12.99 -3.38
N TYR A 371 -20.38 -14.24 -3.27
CA TYR A 371 -19.84 -15.37 -4.03
C TYR A 371 -20.86 -16.51 -4.14
N ASP A 372 -21.02 -17.08 -5.34
CA ASP A 372 -21.82 -18.28 -5.63
C ASP A 372 -23.24 -18.25 -5.03
N GLY A 373 -23.93 -17.12 -5.17
CA GLY A 373 -25.27 -16.89 -4.63
C GLY A 373 -25.36 -16.81 -3.10
N GLY A 374 -24.25 -16.58 -2.41
CA GLY A 374 -24.18 -16.30 -0.98
C GLY A 374 -23.06 -15.29 -0.67
N ILE A 375 -22.49 -15.37 0.53
CA ILE A 375 -21.34 -14.56 0.95
C ILE A 375 -20.24 -15.43 1.55
N ILE A 376 -18.99 -15.01 1.38
CA ILE A 376 -17.85 -15.50 2.17
C ILE A 376 -17.56 -14.45 3.22
N VAL A 377 -17.55 -14.86 4.49
CA VAL A 377 -17.27 -14.00 5.64
C VAL A 377 -15.86 -14.31 6.15
N SER A 378 -15.05 -13.27 6.25
CA SER A 378 -13.79 -13.29 6.97
C SER A 378 -14.07 -13.18 8.46
N GLN A 379 -13.84 -14.25 9.21
CA GLN A 379 -13.75 -14.25 10.66
C GLN A 379 -12.56 -15.14 11.05
N ALA A 380 -11.76 -14.79 12.04
CA ALA A 380 -10.68 -15.68 12.48
C ALA A 380 -11.22 -16.70 13.50
N PRO A 381 -10.82 -17.99 13.47
CA PRO A 381 -9.80 -18.59 12.60
C PRO A 381 -10.31 -19.10 11.24
N HIS A 382 -11.60 -18.91 10.93
CA HIS A 382 -12.28 -19.55 9.80
C HIS A 382 -12.92 -18.57 8.81
N PHE A 383 -12.53 -18.63 7.55
CA PHE A 383 -13.42 -18.11 6.52
C PHE A 383 -14.61 -19.03 6.38
N ILE A 384 -15.82 -18.48 6.45
CA ILE A 384 -17.06 -19.24 6.34
C ILE A 384 -17.85 -18.82 5.10
N PHE A 385 -18.48 -19.77 4.44
CA PHE A 385 -19.44 -19.55 3.37
C PHE A 385 -20.86 -19.64 3.94
N LEU A 386 -21.66 -18.60 3.67
CA LEU A 386 -23.05 -18.46 4.07
C LEU A 386 -23.95 -18.31 2.85
N LYS A 387 -25.10 -18.98 2.81
CA LYS A 387 -26.02 -18.91 1.65
C LYS A 387 -27.47 -19.17 2.04
N ASP A 388 -28.36 -18.34 1.50
CA ASP A 388 -29.81 -18.55 1.45
C ASP A 388 -30.17 -19.48 0.28
N THR A 389 -31.02 -20.47 0.54
CA THR A 389 -31.46 -21.46 -0.44
C THR A 389 -32.96 -21.43 -0.74
N ASP A 390 -33.77 -20.70 0.03
CA ASP A 390 -35.22 -20.65 -0.13
C ASP A 390 -35.78 -19.24 -0.43
N GLY A 391 -34.95 -18.20 -0.30
CA GLY A 391 -35.28 -16.82 -0.66
C GLY A 391 -35.93 -16.02 0.47
N ASP A 392 -35.78 -16.44 1.73
CA ASP A 392 -36.27 -15.71 2.91
C ASP A 392 -35.27 -14.67 3.45
N ASP A 393 -34.16 -14.46 2.75
CA ASP A 393 -33.04 -13.58 3.13
C ASP A 393 -32.34 -14.03 4.44
N LYS A 394 -32.27 -15.35 4.70
CA LYS A 394 -31.47 -15.93 5.81
C LYS A 394 -30.53 -17.04 5.34
N ALA A 395 -29.39 -17.15 6.02
CA ALA A 395 -28.40 -18.17 5.71
C ALA A 395 -28.84 -19.58 6.16
N ASP A 396 -29.24 -20.43 5.21
CA ASP A 396 -29.50 -21.87 5.43
C ASP A 396 -28.22 -22.71 5.51
N VAL A 397 -27.17 -22.27 4.80
CA VAL A 397 -25.90 -22.96 4.67
C VAL A 397 -24.84 -22.22 5.45
N LYS A 398 -24.08 -22.92 6.29
CA LYS A 398 -22.84 -22.45 6.94
C LYS A 398 -21.74 -23.50 6.78
N LYS A 399 -20.65 -23.15 6.10
CA LYS A 399 -19.52 -24.05 5.84
C LYS A 399 -18.18 -23.36 6.07
N ILE A 400 -17.24 -24.01 6.74
CA ILE A 400 -15.84 -23.55 6.78
C ILE A 400 -15.22 -23.75 5.41
N LEU A 401 -14.66 -22.68 4.86
CA LEU A 401 -14.05 -22.64 3.53
C LEU A 401 -12.51 -22.67 3.62
N ILE A 402 -11.93 -21.86 4.50
CA ILE A 402 -10.50 -21.80 4.78
C ILE A 402 -10.32 -21.73 6.30
N ASP A 403 -9.37 -22.48 6.81
CA ASP A 403 -8.98 -22.52 8.23
C ASP A 403 -7.49 -22.17 8.37
N GLY A 404 -7.08 -21.70 9.55
CA GLY A 404 -5.69 -21.34 9.86
C GLY A 404 -5.42 -19.83 10.01
N TRP A 405 -6.46 -18.99 10.10
CA TRP A 405 -6.28 -17.56 10.36
C TRP A 405 -5.95 -17.29 11.82
N GLY A 406 -4.94 -16.45 12.09
CA GLY A 406 -4.52 -16.14 13.46
C GLY A 406 -5.55 -15.33 14.24
N THR A 407 -5.73 -15.69 15.51
CA THR A 407 -6.69 -15.04 16.43
C THR A 407 -6.02 -14.29 17.58
N PHE A 408 -4.69 -14.25 17.62
CA PHE A 408 -3.97 -13.68 18.77
C PHE A 408 -4.17 -12.17 18.91
N ASP A 409 -4.42 -11.46 17.81
CA ASP A 409 -4.76 -10.05 17.81
C ASP A 409 -5.88 -9.77 16.80
N THR A 410 -7.02 -9.27 17.28
CA THR A 410 -8.22 -9.10 16.44
C THR A 410 -8.18 -7.89 15.51
N HIS A 411 -7.28 -6.91 15.72
CA HIS A 411 -7.08 -5.81 14.76
C HIS A 411 -6.04 -6.11 13.69
N ALA A 412 -5.35 -7.26 13.77
CA ALA A 412 -4.34 -7.67 12.80
C ALA A 412 -4.69 -8.96 12.05
N GLY A 413 -5.97 -9.37 12.13
CA GLY A 413 -6.53 -10.52 11.44
C GLY A 413 -6.74 -10.31 9.93
N PRO A 414 -7.32 -11.30 9.24
CA PRO A 414 -7.74 -11.13 7.85
C PRO A 414 -8.84 -10.07 7.73
N SER A 415 -8.86 -9.30 6.65
CA SER A 415 -9.87 -8.27 6.40
C SER A 415 -10.00 -7.93 4.90
N ASN A 416 -10.92 -7.01 4.57
CA ASN A 416 -11.18 -6.45 3.24
C ASN A 416 -11.35 -7.48 2.12
N LEU A 417 -12.22 -8.48 2.30
CA LEU A 417 -12.60 -9.37 1.21
C LEU A 417 -13.28 -8.61 0.07
N GLN A 418 -12.78 -8.80 -1.17
CA GLN A 418 -13.34 -8.15 -2.37
C GLN A 418 -13.35 -9.11 -3.57
N TYR A 419 -14.39 -9.05 -4.41
CA TYR A 419 -14.42 -9.75 -5.69
C TYR A 419 -13.65 -8.95 -6.75
N GLY A 420 -12.55 -9.51 -7.26
CA GLY A 420 -11.71 -8.89 -8.28
C GLY A 420 -12.25 -9.07 -9.70
N ILE A 421 -11.88 -8.14 -10.59
CA ILE A 421 -12.27 -8.23 -12.00
C ILE A 421 -11.68 -9.46 -12.70
N ASP A 422 -10.60 -10.05 -12.18
CA ASP A 422 -10.01 -11.26 -12.73
C ASP A 422 -10.74 -12.56 -12.30
N ASN A 423 -11.85 -12.42 -11.56
CA ASN A 423 -12.64 -13.49 -10.94
C ASN A 423 -11.94 -14.22 -9.78
N ASN A 424 -10.90 -13.63 -9.19
CA ASN A 424 -10.39 -14.04 -7.89
C ASN A 424 -10.99 -13.20 -6.77
N LEU A 425 -11.06 -13.76 -5.57
CA LEU A 425 -11.35 -13.04 -4.35
C LEU A 425 -10.05 -12.54 -3.75
N TYR A 426 -9.99 -11.27 -3.38
CA TYR A 426 -8.83 -10.64 -2.77
C TYR A 426 -9.09 -10.39 -1.29
N GLY A 427 -8.03 -10.30 -0.52
CA GLY A 427 -8.07 -9.87 0.88
C GLY A 427 -6.69 -9.49 1.38
N VAL A 428 -6.65 -8.95 2.59
CA VAL A 428 -5.41 -8.60 3.29
C VAL A 428 -5.37 -9.25 4.67
N VAL A 429 -4.18 -9.34 5.25
CA VAL A 429 -4.00 -9.82 6.61
C VAL A 429 -2.87 -9.06 7.28
N GLY A 430 -3.07 -8.67 8.54
CA GLY A 430 -2.03 -8.09 9.38
C GLY A 430 -1.05 -9.12 9.93
N TYR A 431 -0.39 -8.77 11.04
CA TYR A 431 0.59 -9.62 11.69
C TYR A 431 -0.01 -10.83 12.43
N SER A 432 -1.34 -10.92 12.61
CA SER A 432 -1.98 -12.15 13.10
C SER A 432 -1.79 -13.31 12.13
N GLY A 433 -1.70 -12.99 10.84
CA GLY A 433 -1.23 -13.90 9.81
C GLY A 433 -2.13 -15.11 9.55
N PHE A 434 -1.55 -16.03 8.80
CA PHE A 434 -2.13 -17.29 8.40
C PHE A 434 -1.09 -18.40 8.59
N ASP A 435 -1.49 -19.52 9.18
CA ASP A 435 -0.71 -20.75 9.29
C ASP A 435 -1.67 -21.93 9.15
N GLY A 436 -1.76 -22.49 7.96
CA GLY A 436 -2.77 -23.51 7.67
C GLY A 436 -2.76 -24.02 6.24
N ASN A 437 -3.81 -24.75 5.88
CA ASN A 437 -4.01 -25.29 4.54
C ASN A 437 -5.14 -24.55 3.83
N ALA A 438 -4.85 -23.96 2.68
CA ALA A 438 -5.86 -23.38 1.80
C ALA A 438 -5.89 -24.17 0.49
N PHE A 439 -7.02 -24.84 0.24
CA PHE A 439 -7.27 -25.59 -1.00
C PHE A 439 -6.21 -26.64 -1.36
N GLY A 440 -5.61 -27.29 -0.36
CA GLY A 440 -4.55 -28.29 -0.56
C GLY A 440 -3.13 -27.72 -0.60
N GLN A 441 -2.95 -26.43 -0.29
CA GLN A 441 -1.65 -25.78 -0.19
C GLN A 441 -1.37 -25.38 1.26
N ASP A 442 -0.27 -25.88 1.83
CA ASP A 442 0.20 -25.45 3.14
C ASP A 442 0.91 -24.10 3.00
N LEU A 443 0.39 -23.09 3.71
CA LEU A 443 0.84 -21.71 3.59
C LEU A 443 1.10 -21.12 4.98
N LYS A 444 2.13 -20.26 5.06
CA LYS A 444 2.44 -19.47 6.24
C LYS A 444 2.90 -18.08 5.84
N PHE A 445 2.12 -17.06 6.20
CA PHE A 445 2.37 -15.67 5.81
C PHE A 445 1.65 -14.69 6.75
N ASN A 446 2.06 -13.43 6.76
CA ASN A 446 1.46 -12.34 7.53
C ASN A 446 1.76 -10.99 6.86
N GLN A 447 1.01 -9.93 7.18
CA GLN A 447 1.26 -8.56 6.67
C GLN A 447 1.25 -8.48 5.12
N ASN A 448 0.27 -9.10 4.47
CA ASN A 448 0.29 -9.38 3.03
C ASN A 448 -1.04 -9.07 2.35
N VAL A 449 -0.96 -8.84 1.04
CA VAL A 449 -2.10 -8.93 0.12
C VAL A 449 -2.14 -10.33 -0.49
N TYR A 450 -3.31 -10.96 -0.53
CA TYR A 450 -3.51 -12.28 -1.12
C TYR A 450 -4.74 -12.31 -2.03
N ARG A 451 -4.81 -13.33 -2.89
CA ARG A 451 -6.00 -13.66 -3.65
C ARG A 451 -6.23 -15.16 -3.72
N PHE A 452 -7.48 -15.57 -3.91
CA PHE A 452 -7.85 -16.97 -4.01
C PHE A 452 -9.11 -17.17 -4.87
N ASN A 453 -9.33 -18.41 -5.31
CA ASN A 453 -10.53 -18.77 -6.05
C ASN A 453 -11.07 -20.12 -5.54
N PRO A 454 -12.23 -20.15 -4.87
CA PRO A 454 -12.77 -21.39 -4.32
C PRO A 454 -13.13 -22.44 -5.37
N LYS A 455 -13.66 -22.02 -6.54
CA LYS A 455 -14.03 -22.92 -7.65
C LYS A 455 -12.80 -23.55 -8.30
N LYS A 456 -11.72 -22.78 -8.47
CA LYS A 456 -10.44 -23.23 -9.04
C LYS A 456 -9.51 -23.89 -8.03
N LYS A 457 -9.81 -23.77 -6.72
CA LYS A 457 -8.98 -24.29 -5.61
C LYS A 457 -7.56 -23.71 -5.62
N THR A 458 -7.44 -22.42 -5.89
CA THR A 458 -6.15 -21.71 -5.95
C THR A 458 -6.05 -20.66 -4.85
N PHE A 459 -4.86 -20.50 -4.29
CA PHE A 459 -4.50 -19.43 -3.37
C PHE A 459 -3.13 -18.87 -3.77
N GLU A 460 -2.98 -17.55 -3.75
CA GLU A 460 -1.74 -16.86 -4.08
C GLU A 460 -1.51 -15.72 -3.08
N VAL A 461 -0.35 -15.76 -2.41
CA VAL A 461 0.18 -14.62 -1.67
C VAL A 461 0.83 -13.68 -2.68
N ILE A 462 0.32 -12.47 -2.82
CA ILE A 462 0.76 -11.53 -3.85
C ILE A 462 2.07 -10.89 -3.42
N THR A 463 2.05 -10.12 -2.33
CA THR A 463 3.27 -9.47 -1.81
C THR A 463 3.09 -9.01 -0.37
N ASN A 464 4.22 -8.68 0.26
CA ASN A 464 4.31 -8.13 1.59
C ASN A 464 3.93 -6.65 1.62
N THR A 465 3.54 -6.17 2.80
CA THR A 465 3.31 -4.76 3.12
C THR A 465 4.15 -4.37 4.34
N SER A 466 4.13 -3.09 4.74
CA SER A 466 4.99 -2.56 5.80
C SER A 466 4.63 -3.02 7.21
N ASN A 467 3.34 -3.17 7.52
CA ASN A 467 2.89 -3.57 8.86
C ASN A 467 1.48 -4.21 8.86
N ASN A 468 0.59 -3.77 9.77
CA ASN A 468 -0.75 -4.28 9.92
C ASN A 468 -1.64 -3.80 8.78
N THR A 469 -1.76 -4.62 7.73
CA THR A 469 -2.56 -4.33 6.54
C THR A 469 -4.06 -4.41 6.85
N TRP A 470 -4.76 -3.29 6.66
CA TRP A 470 -6.21 -3.21 6.84
C TRP A 470 -6.92 -2.46 5.70
N GLY A 471 -6.20 -1.99 4.68
CA GLY A 471 -6.81 -1.45 3.47
C GLY A 471 -6.48 -2.29 2.26
N LEU A 472 -7.46 -2.39 1.36
CA LEU A 472 -7.31 -2.96 0.02
C LEU A 472 -8.02 -2.07 -0.99
N GLY A 473 -7.27 -1.61 -1.99
CA GLY A 473 -7.78 -0.82 -3.11
C GLY A 473 -7.61 -1.57 -4.42
N ILE A 474 -8.66 -1.59 -5.23
CA ILE A 474 -8.61 -2.14 -6.60
C ILE A 474 -9.24 -1.13 -7.54
N THR A 475 -8.45 -0.62 -8.50
CA THR A 475 -8.92 0.34 -9.50
C THR A 475 -9.83 -0.31 -10.55
N GLU A 476 -10.45 0.47 -11.43
CA GLU A 476 -11.25 -0.05 -12.55
C GLU A 476 -10.42 -0.90 -13.52
N ASP A 477 -9.14 -0.57 -13.66
CA ASP A 477 -8.16 -1.18 -14.54
C ASP A 477 -7.29 -2.26 -13.86
N ASN A 478 -7.68 -2.72 -12.66
CA ASN A 478 -7.08 -3.81 -11.91
C ASN A 478 -5.64 -3.56 -11.42
N GLU A 479 -5.34 -2.35 -10.99
CA GLU A 479 -4.17 -2.04 -10.16
C GLU A 479 -4.54 -2.22 -8.68
N ILE A 480 -3.57 -2.65 -7.88
CA ILE A 480 -3.79 -3.05 -6.49
C ILE A 480 -3.05 -2.08 -5.56
N PHE A 481 -3.75 -1.65 -4.52
CA PHE A 481 -3.24 -0.75 -3.49
C PHE A 481 -3.58 -1.31 -2.11
N ALA A 482 -2.88 -0.82 -1.09
CA ALA A 482 -3.13 -1.18 0.30
C ALA A 482 -2.91 0.03 1.22
N SER A 483 -3.44 -0.06 2.43
CA SER A 483 -3.06 0.80 3.55
C SER A 483 -2.75 -0.07 4.77
N THR A 484 -1.90 0.45 5.65
CA THR A 484 -1.56 -0.21 6.91
C THR A 484 -1.69 0.77 8.08
N ALA A 485 -1.90 0.22 9.28
CA ALA A 485 -1.69 1.00 10.50
C ALA A 485 -0.24 1.49 10.58
N ASN A 486 -0.01 2.50 11.42
CA ASN A 486 1.30 3.08 11.73
C ASN A 486 1.98 3.74 10.51
N ASN A 487 1.36 4.78 9.96
CA ASN A 487 1.98 5.69 8.99
C ASN A 487 2.27 5.08 7.60
N THR A 488 1.33 4.35 7.01
CA THR A 488 1.32 4.00 5.58
C THR A 488 -0.12 4.04 5.08
N HIS A 489 -0.61 5.22 4.75
CA HIS A 489 -1.99 5.39 4.32
C HIS A 489 -2.20 4.99 2.85
N SER A 490 -1.13 4.84 2.08
CA SER A 490 -1.16 4.41 0.69
C SER A 490 0.10 3.64 0.29
N ALA A 491 -0.10 2.42 -0.23
CA ALA A 491 0.95 1.59 -0.80
C ALA A 491 0.49 1.04 -2.16
N PHE A 492 1.39 1.02 -3.15
CA PHE A 492 1.14 0.40 -4.45
C PHE A 492 1.67 -1.03 -4.47
N VAL A 493 0.86 -1.98 -4.95
CA VAL A 493 1.21 -3.40 -5.09
C VAL A 493 1.47 -3.70 -6.56
N ALA A 494 2.73 -3.57 -6.97
CA ALA A 494 3.15 -3.55 -8.37
C ALA A 494 3.46 -4.95 -8.94
N ILE A 495 4.27 -5.73 -8.21
CA ILE A 495 4.85 -6.97 -8.72
C ILE A 495 4.55 -8.10 -7.74
N PRO A 496 3.84 -9.17 -8.13
CA PRO A 496 3.71 -10.33 -7.27
C PRO A 496 5.07 -10.95 -6.95
N ASN A 497 5.30 -11.31 -5.68
CA ASN A 497 6.57 -11.82 -5.19
C ASN A 497 7.03 -13.09 -5.92
N LYS A 498 6.11 -13.88 -6.50
CA LYS A 498 6.48 -15.02 -7.35
C LYS A 498 7.36 -14.63 -8.54
N ASN A 499 7.21 -13.40 -9.07
CA ASN A 499 7.98 -12.91 -10.21
C ASN A 499 9.39 -12.44 -9.81
N LEU A 500 9.62 -12.23 -8.51
CA LEU A 500 10.91 -11.83 -7.93
C LEU A 500 11.56 -12.96 -7.13
N LYS A 501 10.85 -14.07 -6.94
CA LYS A 501 11.32 -15.22 -6.19
C LYS A 501 12.61 -15.77 -6.82
N ASP A 502 13.58 -16.05 -5.96
CA ASP A 502 14.91 -16.57 -6.33
C ASP A 502 15.80 -15.62 -7.15
N VAL A 503 15.34 -14.39 -7.43
CA VAL A 503 16.15 -13.36 -8.08
C VAL A 503 17.12 -12.75 -7.05
N LYS A 504 18.39 -13.13 -7.14
CA LYS A 504 19.52 -12.55 -6.39
C LYS A 504 19.83 -11.12 -6.79
N GLY A 505 20.27 -10.31 -5.83
CA GLY A 505 20.68 -8.92 -6.05
C GLY A 505 19.57 -7.88 -5.91
N ILE A 506 18.29 -8.30 -5.85
CA ILE A 506 17.14 -7.45 -5.56
C ILE A 506 16.24 -8.12 -4.52
N GLY A 507 15.55 -7.33 -3.68
CA GLY A 507 14.60 -7.82 -2.68
C GLY A 507 13.27 -8.25 -3.28
N ALA A 508 12.59 -9.21 -2.64
CA ALA A 508 11.25 -9.69 -3.03
C ALA A 508 10.14 -8.78 -2.49
N ASP A 509 10.29 -7.48 -2.71
CA ASP A 509 9.38 -6.43 -2.24
C ASP A 509 8.57 -5.95 -3.43
N GLY A 510 7.41 -6.57 -3.59
CA GLY A 510 6.48 -6.34 -4.69
C GLY A 510 5.57 -5.13 -4.49
N SER A 511 5.68 -4.45 -3.34
CA SER A 511 4.93 -3.25 -3.00
C SER A 511 5.85 -2.13 -2.53
N ALA A 512 5.36 -0.89 -2.57
CA ALA A 512 6.03 0.26 -2.00
C ALA A 512 5.02 1.24 -1.38
N LYS A 513 5.43 1.89 -0.30
CA LYS A 513 4.73 3.05 0.26
C LYS A 513 4.78 4.20 -0.74
N ILE A 514 3.66 4.90 -0.91
CA ILE A 514 3.52 6.01 -1.87
C ILE A 514 2.90 7.27 -1.25
N ASP A 515 2.71 7.31 0.08
CA ASP A 515 2.24 8.48 0.83
C ASP A 515 2.96 9.76 0.38
N GLY A 516 2.20 10.78 -0.03
CA GLY A 516 2.72 12.08 -0.43
C GLY A 516 2.91 13.05 0.76
N HIS A 517 2.42 12.69 1.94
CA HIS A 517 2.49 13.52 3.14
C HIS A 517 2.39 12.68 4.42
N TYR A 518 2.80 13.28 5.54
CA TYR A 518 2.72 12.64 6.87
C TYR A 518 1.41 12.97 7.60
N TYR A 519 0.97 14.24 7.56
CA TYR A 519 -0.06 14.76 8.45
C TYR A 519 -1.47 14.53 7.93
N MET A 520 -2.31 13.87 8.74
CA MET A 520 -3.76 13.91 8.51
C MET A 520 -4.32 15.30 8.84
N GLN A 521 -5.52 15.62 8.33
CA GLN A 521 -6.12 16.95 8.46
C GLN A 521 -7.39 16.96 9.33
N PRO A 522 -7.32 16.74 10.66
CA PRO A 522 -8.52 16.76 11.50
C PRO A 522 -9.10 18.17 11.62
N ILE A 523 -10.43 18.25 11.82
CA ILE A 523 -11.16 19.51 12.07
C ILE A 523 -11.45 19.73 13.57
N THR A 524 -10.72 19.03 14.43
CA THR A 524 -10.77 19.16 15.88
C THR A 524 -9.41 18.84 16.47
N SER A 525 -9.03 19.55 17.54
CA SER A 525 -7.82 19.24 18.32
C SER A 525 -7.99 18.02 19.23
N ASN A 526 -9.21 17.52 19.40
CA ASN A 526 -9.53 16.46 20.35
C ASN A 526 -9.51 15.07 19.67
N VAL A 527 -8.51 14.81 18.83
CA VAL A 527 -8.25 13.47 18.27
C VAL A 527 -7.69 12.53 19.36
N ARG A 528 -7.72 11.22 19.12
CA ARG A 528 -7.31 10.21 20.12
C ARG A 528 -6.35 9.19 19.53
N GLN A 529 -5.12 9.64 19.35
CA GLN A 529 -4.05 8.81 18.83
C GLN A 529 -3.27 8.12 19.95
N VAL A 530 -2.64 7.00 19.62
CA VAL A 530 -1.80 6.20 20.53
C VAL A 530 -0.32 6.25 20.17
N ASP A 531 -0.05 6.52 18.90
CA ASP A 531 1.23 6.72 18.25
C ASP A 531 0.99 7.50 16.95
N VAL A 532 2.06 7.77 16.19
CA VAL A 532 2.00 8.52 14.92
C VAL A 532 1.22 9.83 15.06
N PHE A 533 1.51 10.60 16.11
CA PHE A 533 0.80 11.83 16.41
C PHE A 533 0.83 12.79 15.21
N GLY A 534 -0.33 13.29 14.83
CA GLY A 534 -0.55 14.12 13.64
C GLY A 534 -0.67 13.35 12.32
N GLY A 535 -0.18 12.11 12.22
CA GLY A 535 -0.29 11.26 11.04
C GLY A 535 -1.37 10.19 11.14
N PHE A 536 -1.26 9.13 10.32
CA PHE A 536 -2.25 8.06 10.25
C PHE A 536 -1.90 6.91 11.22
N THR A 537 -2.59 6.86 12.35
CA THR A 537 -2.50 5.77 13.33
C THR A 537 -3.14 4.49 12.78
N ALA A 538 -4.31 4.60 12.15
CA ALA A 538 -5.18 3.48 11.80
C ALA A 538 -5.78 3.66 10.40
N ALA A 539 -4.94 3.84 9.38
CA ALA A 539 -5.37 3.93 7.98
C ALA A 539 -6.12 2.65 7.54
N ALA A 540 -7.45 2.71 7.57
CA ALA A 540 -8.36 1.61 7.30
C ALA A 540 -9.08 1.82 5.95
N GLY A 541 -9.16 0.75 5.15
CA GLY A 541 -9.71 0.85 3.80
C GLY A 541 -8.79 1.60 2.80
N HIS A 542 -9.02 1.40 1.50
CA HIS A 542 -8.32 2.09 0.41
C HIS A 542 -9.17 2.06 -0.87
N TYR A 543 -10.47 2.38 -0.78
CA TYR A 543 -11.40 2.16 -1.90
C TYR A 543 -11.37 3.32 -2.89
N PHE A 544 -11.23 3.01 -4.18
CA PHE A 544 -11.26 4.01 -5.23
C PHE A 544 -12.68 4.47 -5.57
N TYR A 545 -12.81 5.74 -5.92
CA TYR A 545 -14.01 6.22 -6.57
C TYR A 545 -14.13 5.65 -7.99
N THR A 546 -15.10 4.77 -8.24
CA THR A 546 -15.23 3.98 -9.48
C THR A 546 -16.62 4.05 -10.12
N ALA A 547 -17.28 5.21 -9.95
CA ALA A 547 -18.54 5.57 -10.59
C ALA A 547 -18.42 6.92 -11.34
N ARG A 548 -19.51 7.45 -11.89
CA ARG A 548 -19.54 8.73 -12.63
C ARG A 548 -20.47 9.80 -12.04
N ALA A 549 -21.07 9.56 -10.86
CA ALA A 549 -21.92 10.54 -10.16
C ALA A 549 -21.11 11.77 -9.66
N TYR A 550 -19.96 11.55 -9.03
CA TYR A 550 -19.01 12.61 -8.68
C TYR A 550 -18.30 13.16 -9.93
N PRO A 551 -17.74 14.39 -9.86
CA PRO A 551 -16.97 14.98 -10.96
C PRO A 551 -15.78 14.15 -11.45
N GLU A 552 -15.37 14.34 -12.71
CA GLU A 552 -14.27 13.61 -13.37
C GLU A 552 -12.96 13.51 -12.58
N PRO A 553 -12.51 14.54 -11.83
CA PRO A 553 -11.30 14.45 -11.02
C PRO A 553 -11.28 13.28 -10.02
N TYR A 554 -12.46 12.74 -9.65
CA TYR A 554 -12.58 11.59 -8.77
C TYR A 554 -12.35 10.25 -9.50
N TRP A 555 -12.69 10.18 -10.80
CA TRP A 555 -12.88 8.92 -11.53
C TRP A 555 -11.58 8.11 -11.57
N ASN A 556 -11.58 6.99 -10.84
CA ASN A 556 -10.47 6.05 -10.75
C ASN A 556 -9.14 6.69 -10.30
N LYS A 557 -9.21 7.80 -9.56
CA LYS A 557 -8.05 8.60 -9.13
C LYS A 557 -8.01 8.85 -7.63
N ILE A 558 -9.16 8.94 -6.97
CA ILE A 558 -9.24 9.20 -5.53
C ILE A 558 -9.53 7.90 -4.80
N ALA A 559 -8.66 7.54 -3.85
CA ALA A 559 -8.89 6.48 -2.89
C ALA A 559 -9.33 7.05 -1.53
N PHE A 560 -10.27 6.37 -0.88
CA PHE A 560 -10.80 6.74 0.43
C PHE A 560 -10.15 5.89 1.52
N VAL A 561 -9.47 6.57 2.45
CA VAL A 561 -8.76 5.96 3.58
C VAL A 561 -9.34 6.51 4.87
N CYS A 562 -9.91 5.66 5.70
CA CYS A 562 -10.48 6.04 6.98
C CYS A 562 -9.38 6.17 8.04
N GLU A 563 -9.49 7.18 8.89
CA GLU A 563 -8.64 7.36 10.08
C GLU A 563 -9.56 7.54 11.31
N PRO A 564 -9.98 6.43 11.94
CA PRO A 564 -10.96 6.47 13.03
C PRO A 564 -10.44 7.24 14.25
N THR A 565 -9.13 7.30 14.48
CA THR A 565 -8.57 8.06 15.62
C THR A 565 -8.57 9.57 15.40
N GLY A 566 -8.65 9.99 14.13
CA GLY A 566 -8.77 11.38 13.68
C GLY A 566 -10.21 11.80 13.35
N GLY A 567 -11.16 10.86 13.27
CA GLY A 567 -12.57 11.14 12.96
C GLY A 567 -12.80 11.59 11.51
N LEU A 568 -12.03 11.03 10.56
CA LEU A 568 -12.03 11.48 9.15
C LEU A 568 -11.89 10.36 8.12
N VAL A 569 -12.28 10.66 6.89
CA VAL A 569 -12.02 9.90 5.66
C VAL A 569 -11.17 10.76 4.74
N HIS A 570 -9.89 10.41 4.63
CA HIS A 570 -8.89 11.04 3.77
C HIS A 570 -9.13 10.69 2.29
N GLN A 571 -8.86 11.66 1.40
CA GLN A 571 -8.85 11.49 -0.04
C GLN A 571 -7.38 11.40 -0.52
N ALA A 572 -6.92 10.18 -0.75
CA ALA A 572 -5.61 9.93 -1.36
C ALA A 572 -5.73 10.04 -2.88
N LYS A 573 -5.22 11.12 -3.48
CA LYS A 573 -5.23 11.28 -4.94
C LYS A 573 -4.04 10.55 -5.54
N ILE A 574 -4.31 9.48 -6.27
CA ILE A 574 -3.30 8.64 -6.88
C ILE A 574 -2.96 9.16 -8.29
N VAL A 575 -1.69 9.49 -8.48
CA VAL A 575 -1.15 10.03 -9.74
C VAL A 575 -0.12 9.08 -10.34
N ASN A 576 -0.09 8.99 -11.66
CA ASN A 576 0.85 8.10 -12.36
C ASN A 576 2.29 8.58 -12.15
N ASN A 577 3.20 7.66 -11.85
CA ASN A 577 4.64 7.91 -11.80
C ASN A 577 5.38 6.76 -12.51
N GLY A 578 5.63 6.93 -13.81
CA GLY A 578 6.13 5.85 -14.67
C GLY A 578 5.12 4.69 -14.74
N SER A 579 5.58 3.46 -14.50
CA SER A 579 4.77 2.26 -14.33
C SER A 579 4.21 2.10 -12.91
N GLY A 580 4.60 2.97 -11.98
CA GLY A 580 4.10 3.06 -10.61
C GLY A 580 3.19 4.26 -10.38
N TYR A 581 3.05 4.63 -9.10
CA TYR A 581 2.16 5.68 -8.63
C TYR A 581 2.79 6.49 -7.50
N ALA A 582 2.27 7.69 -7.29
CA ALA A 582 2.48 8.52 -6.11
C ALA A 582 1.11 8.98 -5.56
N GLU A 583 1.06 9.33 -4.28
CA GLU A 583 -0.11 9.98 -3.67
C GLU A 583 0.10 11.51 -3.60
N GLU A 584 -0.97 12.25 -3.85
CA GLU A 584 -1.12 13.67 -3.54
C GLU A 584 -2.24 13.83 -2.50
N ASP A 585 -2.01 14.66 -1.49
CA ASP A 585 -3.05 15.04 -0.53
C ASP A 585 -4.20 15.78 -1.23
N TYR A 586 -5.41 15.25 -1.11
CA TYR A 586 -6.65 15.86 -1.63
C TYR A 586 -7.63 16.24 -0.51
N GLY A 587 -7.16 16.36 0.72
CA GLY A 587 -7.95 16.69 1.91
C GLY A 587 -8.91 15.58 2.31
N ASN A 588 -9.98 15.94 3.04
CA ASN A 588 -10.94 14.95 3.53
C ASN A 588 -12.24 14.94 2.72
N LEU A 589 -12.78 13.75 2.47
CA LEU A 589 -14.16 13.58 2.01
C LEU A 589 -15.15 13.80 3.15
N PHE A 590 -14.75 13.40 4.36
CA PHE A 590 -15.55 13.47 5.57
C PHE A 590 -14.61 13.78 6.74
N ALA A 591 -14.94 14.75 7.56
CA ALA A 591 -14.25 14.98 8.84
C ALA A 591 -15.26 15.47 9.87
N SER A 592 -15.12 15.04 11.13
CA SER A 592 -16.06 15.39 12.20
C SER A 592 -15.36 16.07 13.38
N ALA A 593 -16.03 17.07 13.95
CA ALA A 593 -15.64 17.64 15.24
C ALA A 593 -16.33 16.96 16.45
N ASP A 594 -17.15 15.93 16.21
CA ASP A 594 -17.68 15.04 17.23
C ASP A 594 -16.63 13.98 17.58
N GLU A 595 -16.15 13.95 18.83
CA GLU A 595 -15.07 13.07 19.28
C GLU A 595 -15.42 11.58 19.30
N TRP A 596 -16.68 11.23 19.02
CA TRP A 596 -17.14 9.85 18.87
C TRP A 596 -17.09 9.34 17.43
N SER A 597 -17.01 10.22 16.43
CA SER A 597 -16.99 9.76 15.04
C SER A 597 -15.70 8.97 14.77
N SER A 598 -15.85 7.76 14.24
CA SER A 598 -14.79 6.79 14.00
C SER A 598 -15.12 6.03 12.71
N PRO A 599 -14.98 6.66 11.53
CA PRO A 599 -15.16 5.97 10.26
C PRO A 599 -14.14 4.82 10.13
N VAL A 600 -14.58 3.66 9.68
CA VAL A 600 -13.73 2.46 9.51
C VAL A 600 -13.81 1.83 8.13
N ASP A 601 -14.83 2.16 7.35
CA ASP A 601 -15.00 1.68 5.97
C ASP A 601 -15.69 2.77 5.14
N ALA A 602 -15.17 3.06 3.96
CA ALA A 602 -15.72 4.06 3.04
C ALA A 602 -15.59 3.57 1.60
N LYS A 603 -16.70 3.43 0.87
CA LYS A 603 -16.69 2.87 -0.49
C LYS A 603 -17.85 3.38 -1.35
N VAL A 604 -17.73 3.24 -2.67
CA VAL A 604 -18.76 3.66 -3.63
C VAL A 604 -19.92 2.67 -3.65
N GLY A 605 -21.14 3.18 -3.44
CA GLY A 605 -22.38 2.41 -3.49
C GLY A 605 -22.95 2.23 -4.90
N PRO A 606 -24.06 1.48 -5.05
CA PRO A 606 -24.73 1.23 -6.32
C PRO A 606 -25.30 2.49 -6.99
N ASP A 607 -25.48 3.54 -6.19
CA ASP A 607 -25.91 4.89 -6.56
C ASP A 607 -24.78 5.81 -7.03
N GLY A 608 -23.52 5.37 -6.88
CA GLY A 608 -22.36 6.21 -7.16
C GLY A 608 -22.02 7.20 -6.04
N ALA A 609 -22.79 7.21 -4.94
CA ALA A 609 -22.44 7.94 -3.72
C ALA A 609 -21.30 7.23 -2.98
N VAL A 610 -20.57 7.96 -2.12
CA VAL A 610 -19.64 7.32 -1.19
C VAL A 610 -20.34 7.08 0.13
N TRP A 611 -20.40 5.83 0.54
CA TRP A 611 -21.00 5.40 1.79
C TRP A 611 -19.91 5.22 2.84
N ILE A 612 -20.19 5.59 4.09
CA ILE A 612 -19.24 5.53 5.21
C ILE A 612 -19.87 4.78 6.37
N ALA A 613 -19.20 3.73 6.84
CA ALA A 613 -19.50 3.06 8.10
C ALA A 613 -18.74 3.77 9.24
N ASP A 614 -19.48 4.51 10.06
CA ASP A 614 -19.00 5.17 11.26
C ASP A 614 -19.30 4.27 12.47
N TRP A 615 -18.23 3.72 13.05
CA TRP A 615 -18.33 2.87 14.25
C TRP A 615 -18.97 3.64 15.41
N TYR A 616 -18.79 4.96 15.45
CA TYR A 616 -19.29 5.88 16.47
C TYR A 616 -18.93 5.47 17.91
N ASN A 617 -17.64 5.53 18.25
CA ASN A 617 -17.13 5.08 19.55
C ASN A 617 -16.11 6.07 20.13
N PHE A 618 -16.20 6.33 21.43
CA PHE A 618 -15.23 7.17 22.12
C PHE A 618 -13.86 6.48 22.30
N ILE A 619 -13.85 5.15 22.51
CA ILE A 619 -12.64 4.34 22.60
C ILE A 619 -12.58 3.38 21.42
N VAL A 620 -11.81 3.77 20.40
CA VAL A 620 -11.57 2.94 19.20
C VAL A 620 -10.17 2.31 19.19
N GLN A 621 -9.22 2.87 19.93
CA GLN A 621 -7.82 2.43 19.92
C GLN A 621 -7.67 1.00 20.45
N HIS A 622 -6.73 0.25 19.88
CA HIS A 622 -6.52 -1.16 20.23
C HIS A 622 -5.25 -1.38 21.05
N ASN A 623 -4.10 -0.98 20.50
CA ASN A 623 -2.76 -1.05 21.08
C ASN A 623 -1.99 0.22 20.69
N PRO A 624 -0.87 0.56 21.37
CA PRO A 624 -0.31 -0.08 22.57
C PRO A 624 -1.17 0.12 23.82
N THR A 625 -1.07 -0.79 24.79
CA THR A 625 -1.75 -0.71 26.09
C THR A 625 -1.33 0.54 26.88
N PRO A 626 -2.28 1.34 27.42
CA PRO A 626 -1.97 2.42 28.35
C PRO A 626 -1.20 1.95 29.59
N ASN A 627 -0.17 2.71 29.96
CA ASN A 627 0.47 2.63 31.27
C ASN A 627 0.65 4.04 31.85
N GLU A 628 1.06 4.17 33.11
CA GLU A 628 1.27 5.48 33.76
C GLU A 628 2.18 6.42 32.95
N ASP A 629 3.24 5.92 32.33
CA ASP A 629 4.24 6.73 31.63
C ASP A 629 3.81 7.18 30.22
N ARG A 630 3.09 6.32 29.49
CA ARG A 630 2.78 6.46 28.07
C ARG A 630 1.30 6.74 27.80
N GLY A 631 0.38 6.43 28.71
CA GLY A 631 -1.08 6.60 28.52
C GLY A 631 -1.83 7.20 29.70
N GLY A 632 -1.13 7.51 30.81
CA GLY A 632 -1.67 8.18 32.00
C GLY A 632 -2.40 7.27 33.00
N TYR A 633 -2.55 5.97 32.71
CA TYR A 633 -3.10 4.97 33.63
C TYR A 633 -2.67 3.57 33.21
N ASN A 634 -2.67 2.61 34.15
CA ASN A 634 -2.36 1.21 33.86
C ASN A 634 -3.60 0.47 33.37
N ALA A 635 -3.54 -0.05 32.15
CA ALA A 635 -4.53 -0.97 31.57
C ALA A 635 -3.92 -2.36 31.35
N GLU A 636 -4.77 -3.34 31.10
CA GLU A 636 -4.38 -4.71 30.73
C GLU A 636 -5.04 -5.10 29.41
N ASN A 637 -4.41 -5.98 28.64
CA ASN A 637 -4.98 -6.53 27.41
C ASN A 637 -5.98 -7.65 27.72
N GLY A 638 -7.07 -7.70 26.96
CA GLY A 638 -8.00 -8.81 26.95
C GLY A 638 -7.61 -9.88 25.93
N ASP A 639 -8.48 -10.88 25.74
CA ASP A 639 -8.21 -12.05 24.88
C ASP A 639 -8.02 -11.72 23.39
N GLY A 640 -8.55 -10.58 22.93
CA GLY A 640 -8.32 -10.08 21.58
C GLY A 640 -7.08 -9.23 21.41
N ASN A 641 -6.25 -9.15 22.46
CA ASN A 641 -5.06 -8.33 22.57
C ASN A 641 -5.28 -6.81 22.50
N ALA A 642 -6.53 -6.35 22.69
CA ALA A 642 -6.83 -4.94 22.93
C ALA A 642 -6.85 -4.64 24.41
N TYR A 643 -6.43 -3.44 24.80
CA TYR A 643 -6.60 -3.03 26.19
C TYR A 643 -8.07 -2.96 26.59
N VAL A 644 -8.38 -3.48 27.79
CA VAL A 644 -9.74 -3.49 28.34
C VAL A 644 -10.08 -2.07 28.80
N ASN A 645 -11.17 -1.52 28.28
CA ASN A 645 -11.63 -0.18 28.65
C ASN A 645 -13.16 -0.15 28.83
N PRO A 646 -13.68 0.31 29.99
CA PRO A 646 -15.12 0.37 30.25
C PRO A 646 -15.85 1.46 29.44
N LEU A 647 -15.12 2.37 28.79
CA LEU A 647 -15.68 3.44 27.95
C LEU A 647 -15.86 3.03 26.48
N ARG A 648 -15.48 1.80 26.11
CA ARG A 648 -15.73 1.28 24.75
C ARG A 648 -17.23 1.00 24.58
N ASP A 649 -17.85 1.72 23.66
CA ASP A 649 -19.29 1.66 23.41
C ASP A 649 -19.69 0.38 22.64
N LYS A 650 -20.92 -0.09 22.89
CA LYS A 650 -21.54 -1.22 22.20
C LYS A 650 -23.01 -0.95 21.87
N GLY A 651 -23.39 0.32 21.74
CA GLY A 651 -24.79 0.75 21.62
C GLY A 651 -25.08 1.70 20.47
N HIS A 652 -24.06 2.21 19.78
CA HIS A 652 -24.19 3.19 18.70
C HIS A 652 -23.47 2.76 17.43
N GLY A 653 -23.83 3.35 16.30
CA GLY A 653 -23.19 3.11 15.01
C GLY A 653 -24.00 3.74 13.89
N ARG A 654 -23.34 4.18 12.81
CA ARG A 654 -24.01 4.98 11.77
C ARG A 654 -23.51 4.65 10.37
N ILE A 655 -24.42 4.74 9.42
CA ILE A 655 -24.12 4.68 8.00
C ILE A 655 -24.45 6.04 7.38
N TRP A 656 -23.42 6.69 6.85
CA TRP A 656 -23.52 7.97 6.14
C TRP A 656 -23.40 7.77 4.64
N ARG A 657 -23.99 8.69 3.87
CA ARG A 657 -23.78 8.85 2.43
C ARG A 657 -23.25 10.24 2.17
N VAL A 658 -22.19 10.37 1.38
CA VAL A 658 -21.75 11.64 0.81
C VAL A 658 -22.22 11.65 -0.64
N VAL A 659 -22.97 12.68 -1.02
CA VAL A 659 -23.58 12.81 -2.35
C VAL A 659 -23.26 14.18 -2.94
N PRO A 660 -23.10 14.31 -4.27
CA PRO A 660 -23.00 15.61 -4.91
C PRO A 660 -24.28 16.42 -4.68
N LYS A 661 -24.16 17.73 -4.45
CA LYS A 661 -25.32 18.62 -4.40
C LYS A 661 -25.98 18.68 -5.78
N ASP A 662 -27.31 18.73 -5.78
CA ASP A 662 -28.14 18.92 -6.98
C ASP A 662 -28.03 17.80 -8.04
N ASP A 663 -27.51 16.62 -7.67
CA ASP A 663 -27.49 15.43 -8.53
C ASP A 663 -28.67 14.50 -8.22
N ASP A 664 -29.80 14.75 -8.89
CA ASP A 664 -31.00 13.88 -8.86
C ASP A 664 -30.98 12.84 -10.02
N THR A 665 -29.82 12.55 -10.62
CA THR A 665 -29.76 11.74 -11.85
C THR A 665 -29.74 10.23 -11.60
N TYR A 666 -29.65 9.79 -10.35
CA TYR A 666 -29.64 8.37 -10.01
C TYR A 666 -31.01 7.72 -10.20
N GLU A 667 -31.02 6.62 -10.94
CA GLU A 667 -32.18 5.74 -11.10
C GLU A 667 -31.87 4.38 -10.43
N PRO A 668 -32.70 3.93 -9.45
CA PRO A 668 -32.52 2.62 -8.81
C PRO A 668 -32.41 1.49 -9.82
N LYS A 669 -31.37 0.68 -9.67
CA LYS A 669 -31.05 -0.42 -10.59
C LYS A 669 -31.00 -1.74 -9.85
N GLN A 670 -31.37 -2.81 -10.54
CA GLN A 670 -31.30 -4.18 -10.05
C GLN A 670 -30.83 -5.11 -11.18
N LEU A 671 -30.12 -6.18 -10.83
CA LEU A 671 -29.72 -7.24 -11.74
C LEU A 671 -30.28 -8.58 -11.27
N SER A 672 -30.50 -9.49 -12.22
CA SER A 672 -30.96 -10.84 -11.93
C SER A 672 -30.33 -11.85 -12.87
N LYS A 673 -29.89 -12.99 -12.32
CA LYS A 673 -29.45 -14.14 -13.12
C LYS A 673 -30.49 -14.60 -14.15
N LYS A 674 -31.78 -14.36 -13.89
CA LYS A 674 -32.87 -14.72 -14.84
C LYS A 674 -32.86 -13.89 -16.14
N HIS A 675 -32.04 -12.85 -16.22
CA HIS A 675 -32.00 -11.91 -17.35
C HIS A 675 -30.55 -11.74 -17.89
N PRO A 676 -29.95 -12.75 -18.53
CA PRO A 676 -28.56 -12.73 -18.98
C PRO A 676 -28.22 -11.55 -19.92
N GLY A 677 -29.16 -11.11 -20.76
CA GLY A 677 -28.96 -9.92 -21.60
C GLY A 677 -28.80 -8.61 -20.80
N ALA A 678 -29.44 -8.49 -19.64
CA ALA A 678 -29.25 -7.35 -18.74
C ALA A 678 -27.88 -7.40 -18.05
N LEU A 679 -27.39 -8.60 -17.71
CA LEU A 679 -26.04 -8.79 -17.17
C LEU A 679 -24.97 -8.37 -18.17
N LEU A 680 -25.12 -8.75 -19.45
CA LEU A 680 -24.21 -8.33 -20.51
C LEU A 680 -24.21 -6.80 -20.67
N LYS A 681 -25.39 -6.17 -20.68
CA LYS A 681 -25.51 -4.70 -20.74
C LYS A 681 -24.85 -4.02 -19.54
N ALA A 682 -24.93 -4.65 -18.35
CA ALA A 682 -24.34 -4.10 -17.14
C ALA A 682 -22.81 -4.01 -17.18
N LEU A 683 -22.13 -4.77 -18.05
CA LEU A 683 -20.67 -4.65 -18.22
C LEU A 683 -20.24 -3.28 -18.78
N SER A 684 -21.16 -2.53 -19.39
CA SER A 684 -20.94 -1.16 -19.88
C SER A 684 -21.44 -0.07 -18.94
N ASP A 685 -21.83 -0.41 -17.72
CA ASP A 685 -22.35 0.57 -16.75
C ASP A 685 -21.26 1.53 -16.28
N ASP A 686 -21.65 2.75 -15.91
CA ASP A 686 -20.75 3.78 -15.40
C ASP A 686 -20.25 3.50 -13.97
N ASN A 687 -20.88 2.59 -13.24
CA ASN A 687 -20.48 2.16 -11.90
C ASN A 687 -19.83 0.76 -11.91
N LYS A 688 -18.60 0.65 -11.37
CA LYS A 688 -17.87 -0.62 -11.24
C LYS A 688 -18.66 -1.69 -10.53
N PHE A 689 -19.46 -1.33 -9.53
CA PHE A 689 -20.33 -2.25 -8.81
C PHE A 689 -21.24 -3.04 -9.77
N TRP A 690 -21.96 -2.35 -10.66
CA TRP A 690 -22.87 -2.99 -11.60
C TRP A 690 -22.14 -3.82 -12.66
N ARG A 691 -20.96 -3.37 -13.11
CA ARG A 691 -20.14 -4.13 -14.05
C ARG A 691 -19.61 -5.43 -13.43
N LEU A 692 -19.03 -5.36 -12.23
CA LEU A 692 -18.54 -6.53 -11.51
C LEU A 692 -19.69 -7.49 -11.15
N THR A 693 -20.85 -6.97 -10.72
CA THR A 693 -22.03 -7.80 -10.42
C THR A 693 -22.53 -8.51 -11.67
N GLY A 694 -22.64 -7.81 -12.81
CA GLY A 694 -22.99 -8.41 -14.09
C GLY A 694 -22.01 -9.52 -14.49
N GLN A 695 -20.71 -9.25 -14.40
CA GLN A 695 -19.65 -10.23 -14.69
C GLN A 695 -19.73 -11.45 -13.77
N ARG A 696 -19.78 -11.24 -12.45
CA ARG A 696 -19.89 -12.30 -11.43
C ARG A 696 -21.07 -13.21 -11.74
N LEU A 697 -22.26 -12.64 -11.96
CA LEU A 697 -23.46 -13.42 -12.27
C LEU A 697 -23.35 -14.16 -13.60
N ILE A 698 -22.68 -13.62 -14.63
CA ILE A 698 -22.42 -14.35 -15.88
C ILE A 698 -21.51 -15.56 -15.65
N VAL A 699 -20.42 -15.38 -14.89
CA VAL A 699 -19.41 -16.41 -14.63
C VAL A 699 -19.95 -17.51 -13.72
N GLU A 700 -20.65 -17.15 -12.64
CA GLU A 700 -21.26 -18.09 -11.69
C GLU A 700 -22.34 -18.96 -12.36
N ASN A 701 -23.11 -18.41 -13.30
CA ASN A 701 -24.17 -19.13 -14.01
C ASN A 701 -23.71 -19.73 -15.37
N GLU A 702 -22.43 -19.60 -15.71
CA GLU A 702 -21.81 -20.20 -16.91
C GLU A 702 -22.52 -19.84 -18.24
N TYR A 703 -22.92 -18.58 -18.43
CA TYR A 703 -23.60 -18.11 -19.65
C TYR A 703 -22.68 -18.00 -20.87
N VAL A 704 -22.25 -19.15 -21.40
CA VAL A 704 -21.39 -19.28 -22.59
C VAL A 704 -22.05 -18.82 -23.89
N ASP A 705 -23.38 -18.71 -23.92
CA ASP A 705 -24.17 -18.18 -25.04
C ASP A 705 -23.98 -16.67 -25.25
N LEU A 706 -23.51 -15.95 -24.22
CA LEU A 706 -23.19 -14.52 -24.30
C LEU A 706 -21.84 -14.21 -24.95
N LEU A 707 -21.03 -15.21 -25.31
CA LEU A 707 -19.68 -15.02 -25.88
C LEU A 707 -19.67 -14.08 -27.09
N SER A 708 -20.67 -14.15 -27.97
CA SER A 708 -20.76 -13.27 -29.14
C SER A 708 -20.85 -11.79 -28.75
N GLY A 709 -21.72 -11.44 -27.80
CA GLY A 709 -21.84 -10.09 -27.27
C GLY A 709 -20.59 -9.64 -26.50
N LEU A 710 -19.93 -10.54 -25.77
CA LEU A 710 -18.64 -10.25 -25.14
C LEU A 710 -17.57 -9.91 -26.17
N TYR A 711 -17.52 -10.61 -27.31
CA TYR A 711 -16.59 -10.29 -28.39
C TYR A 711 -16.86 -8.92 -29.01
N GLU A 712 -18.13 -8.52 -29.14
CA GLU A 712 -18.49 -7.18 -29.61
C GLU A 712 -17.93 -6.10 -28.67
N LEU A 713 -18.09 -6.26 -27.36
CA LEU A 713 -17.55 -5.35 -26.36
C LEU A 713 -16.02 -5.26 -26.39
N VAL A 714 -15.32 -6.40 -26.52
CA VAL A 714 -13.84 -6.41 -26.60
C VAL A 714 -13.32 -5.71 -27.85
N ASN A 715 -14.04 -5.83 -28.98
CA ASN A 715 -13.62 -5.23 -30.24
C ASN A 715 -13.90 -3.73 -30.33
N ASP A 716 -14.81 -3.20 -29.48
CA ASP A 716 -15.09 -1.78 -29.41
C ASP A 716 -13.84 -0.99 -29.03
N GLN A 717 -13.45 0.01 -29.82
CA GLN A 717 -12.24 0.82 -29.61
C GLN A 717 -12.51 2.16 -28.91
N HIS A 718 -13.76 2.44 -28.52
CA HIS A 718 -14.07 3.68 -27.79
C HIS A 718 -13.41 3.66 -26.41
N VAL A 719 -12.95 4.84 -25.97
CA VAL A 719 -12.39 5.04 -24.63
C VAL A 719 -13.13 6.20 -23.97
N ASP A 720 -13.28 6.14 -22.66
CA ASP A 720 -13.87 7.21 -21.86
C ASP A 720 -12.89 8.38 -21.69
N GLN A 721 -13.30 9.38 -20.90
CA GLN A 721 -12.56 10.63 -20.69
C GLN A 721 -11.20 10.40 -19.99
N ILE A 722 -11.05 9.30 -19.24
CA ILE A 722 -9.80 8.91 -18.59
C ILE A 722 -9.02 7.87 -19.40
N GLY A 723 -9.46 7.56 -20.62
CA GLY A 723 -8.75 6.69 -21.56
C GLY A 723 -8.94 5.19 -21.34
N LEU A 724 -9.96 4.79 -20.56
CA LEU A 724 -10.31 3.40 -20.30
C LEU A 724 -11.44 2.92 -21.22
N ASN A 725 -11.51 1.60 -21.42
CA ASN A 725 -12.70 0.94 -21.96
C ASN A 725 -13.11 -0.16 -20.98
N ASN A 726 -13.89 0.22 -19.98
CA ASN A 726 -14.29 -0.69 -18.90
C ASN A 726 -15.18 -1.82 -19.42
N ALA A 727 -16.02 -1.58 -20.44
CA ALA A 727 -16.84 -2.63 -21.04
C ALA A 727 -15.99 -3.73 -21.70
N ALA A 728 -15.00 -3.35 -22.51
CA ALA A 728 -14.06 -4.29 -23.12
C ALA A 728 -13.25 -5.04 -22.05
N LEU A 729 -12.83 -4.35 -20.99
CA LEU A 729 -12.06 -4.94 -19.89
C LEU A 729 -12.87 -6.02 -19.15
N HIS A 730 -14.09 -5.69 -18.72
CA HIS A 730 -14.99 -6.66 -18.08
C HIS A 730 -15.35 -7.81 -19.03
N ALA A 731 -15.54 -7.54 -20.32
CA ALA A 731 -15.81 -8.59 -21.29
C ALA A 731 -14.63 -9.57 -21.45
N LEU A 732 -13.38 -9.08 -21.51
CA LEU A 732 -12.18 -9.93 -21.53
C LEU A 732 -12.11 -10.85 -20.30
N TRP A 733 -12.31 -10.28 -19.11
CA TRP A 733 -12.27 -11.06 -17.89
C TRP A 733 -13.47 -12.00 -17.70
N THR A 734 -14.62 -11.67 -18.29
CA THR A 734 -15.77 -12.58 -18.35
C THR A 734 -15.46 -13.77 -19.27
N ILE A 735 -14.85 -13.55 -20.43
CA ILE A 735 -14.39 -14.62 -21.34
C ILE A 735 -13.39 -15.54 -20.62
N ASN A 736 -12.46 -14.97 -19.84
CA ASN A 736 -11.54 -15.74 -19.00
C ASN A 736 -12.26 -16.53 -17.89
N GLY A 737 -13.23 -15.91 -17.20
CA GLY A 737 -14.01 -16.54 -16.14
C GLY A 737 -14.87 -17.71 -16.62
N LEU A 738 -15.37 -17.65 -17.86
CA LEU A 738 -16.08 -18.74 -18.54
C LEU A 738 -15.14 -19.85 -19.06
N ASN A 739 -13.83 -19.77 -18.80
CA ASN A 739 -12.79 -20.67 -19.32
C ASN A 739 -12.81 -20.81 -20.86
N ALA A 740 -13.27 -19.76 -21.57
CA ALA A 740 -13.44 -19.83 -23.02
C ALA A 740 -12.11 -19.71 -23.78
N ILE A 741 -11.07 -19.10 -23.18
CA ILE A 741 -9.74 -18.95 -23.80
C ILE A 741 -9.09 -20.32 -24.11
N GLU A 742 -9.26 -21.30 -23.22
CA GLU A 742 -8.70 -22.65 -23.38
C GLU A 742 -9.52 -23.53 -24.32
N ASN A 743 -10.83 -23.25 -24.42
CA ASN A 743 -11.80 -24.16 -25.04
C ASN A 743 -12.43 -23.61 -26.35
N ASN A 744 -12.11 -22.36 -26.73
CA ASN A 744 -12.70 -21.71 -27.91
C ASN A 744 -11.65 -20.89 -28.69
N ASN A 745 -11.38 -21.30 -29.94
CA ASN A 745 -10.40 -20.64 -30.80
C ASN A 745 -10.75 -19.18 -31.13
N GLU A 746 -12.04 -18.86 -31.26
CA GLU A 746 -12.44 -17.47 -31.52
C GLU A 746 -12.24 -16.60 -30.27
N ALA A 747 -12.51 -17.12 -29.07
CA ALA A 747 -12.20 -16.42 -27.82
C ALA A 747 -10.70 -16.09 -27.72
N LEU A 748 -9.82 -17.08 -27.94
CA LEU A 748 -8.37 -16.87 -27.94
C LEU A 748 -7.95 -15.84 -29.00
N LYS A 749 -8.57 -15.86 -30.18
CA LYS A 749 -8.30 -14.88 -31.23
C LYS A 749 -8.73 -13.47 -30.84
N VAL A 750 -9.89 -13.30 -30.22
CA VAL A 750 -10.40 -12.02 -29.71
C VAL A 750 -9.46 -11.46 -28.63
N VAL A 751 -9.07 -12.28 -27.65
CA VAL A 751 -8.10 -11.88 -26.60
C VAL A 751 -6.75 -11.49 -27.20
N ARG A 752 -6.25 -12.22 -28.20
CA ARG A 752 -5.00 -11.85 -28.91
C ARG A 752 -5.12 -10.54 -29.68
N SER A 753 -6.27 -10.26 -30.30
CA SER A 753 -6.53 -8.99 -30.98
C SER A 753 -6.56 -7.82 -30.01
N ALA A 754 -6.97 -8.05 -28.75
CA ALA A 754 -7.02 -7.02 -27.71
C ALA A 754 -5.63 -6.45 -27.34
N LEU A 755 -4.52 -7.12 -27.70
CA LEU A 755 -3.17 -6.57 -27.61
C LEU A 755 -2.98 -5.29 -28.46
N TYR A 756 -3.87 -4.99 -29.39
CA TYR A 756 -3.84 -3.80 -30.24
C TYR A 756 -4.91 -2.75 -29.88
N HIS A 757 -5.64 -2.96 -28.78
CA HIS A 757 -6.73 -2.09 -28.38
C HIS A 757 -6.26 -0.68 -27.99
N LYS A 758 -7.07 0.37 -28.23
CA LYS A 758 -6.71 1.76 -27.89
C LYS A 758 -6.47 2.00 -26.40
N ALA A 759 -7.38 1.52 -25.54
CA ALA A 759 -7.22 1.54 -24.08
C ALA A 759 -6.06 0.65 -23.66
N TRP A 760 -5.14 1.20 -22.87
CA TRP A 760 -3.95 0.50 -22.37
C TRP A 760 -4.31 -0.62 -21.39
N ALA A 761 -5.34 -0.42 -20.55
CA ALA A 761 -5.80 -1.42 -19.58
C ALA A 761 -6.31 -2.71 -20.25
N VAL A 762 -6.91 -2.59 -21.44
CA VAL A 762 -7.35 -3.75 -22.25
C VAL A 762 -6.14 -4.52 -22.79
N ARG A 763 -5.08 -3.82 -23.24
CA ARG A 763 -3.81 -4.47 -23.65
C ARG A 763 -3.15 -5.17 -22.47
N LYS A 764 -3.10 -4.53 -21.29
CA LYS A 764 -2.59 -5.10 -20.04
C LYS A 764 -3.33 -6.38 -19.65
N ALA A 765 -4.67 -6.35 -19.63
CA ALA A 765 -5.49 -7.49 -19.28
C ALA A 765 -5.29 -8.67 -20.24
N ALA A 766 -5.19 -8.40 -21.55
CA ALA A 766 -4.89 -9.43 -22.54
C ALA A 766 -3.55 -10.14 -22.23
N LEU A 767 -2.48 -9.39 -21.90
CA LEU A 767 -1.19 -9.97 -21.51
C LEU A 767 -1.31 -10.87 -20.27
N GLN A 768 -2.09 -10.45 -19.27
CA GLN A 768 -2.26 -11.19 -18.02
C GLN A 768 -2.93 -12.55 -18.23
N MET A 769 -3.95 -12.64 -19.10
CA MET A 769 -4.74 -13.86 -19.31
C MET A 769 -4.26 -14.79 -20.45
N LEU A 770 -3.41 -14.30 -21.36
CA LEU A 770 -2.96 -15.14 -22.48
C LEU A 770 -2.11 -16.33 -21.99
N PRO A 771 -2.30 -17.53 -22.58
CA PRO A 771 -1.60 -18.73 -22.14
C PRO A 771 -0.09 -18.61 -22.37
N ARG A 772 0.71 -19.07 -21.40
CA ARG A 772 2.19 -18.99 -21.43
C ARG A 772 2.78 -20.01 -22.40
N ASN A 773 2.84 -19.68 -23.69
CA ASN A 773 3.37 -20.56 -24.74
C ASN A 773 3.99 -19.79 -25.92
N THR A 774 4.71 -20.50 -26.79
CA THR A 774 5.46 -19.90 -27.91
C THR A 774 4.59 -19.18 -28.95
N GLN A 775 3.33 -19.59 -29.13
CA GLN A 775 2.40 -18.93 -30.04
C GLN A 775 1.98 -17.56 -29.51
N THR A 776 1.68 -17.49 -28.22
CA THR A 776 1.40 -16.24 -27.50
C THR A 776 2.64 -15.36 -27.48
N ASP A 777 3.82 -15.90 -27.18
CA ASP A 777 5.09 -15.16 -27.18
C ASP A 777 5.28 -14.42 -28.52
N ALA A 778 5.04 -15.09 -29.64
CA ALA A 778 5.13 -14.49 -30.97
C ALA A 778 4.07 -13.40 -31.21
N ALA A 779 2.85 -13.55 -30.66
CA ALA A 779 1.80 -12.54 -30.77
C ALA A 779 2.14 -11.27 -29.96
N ILE A 780 2.63 -11.44 -28.73
CA ILE A 780 3.06 -10.35 -27.84
C ILE A 780 4.21 -9.56 -28.49
N LEU A 781 5.23 -10.27 -28.99
CA LEU A 781 6.35 -9.62 -29.69
C LEU A 781 5.90 -8.88 -30.97
N LYS A 782 4.94 -9.44 -31.71
CA LYS A 782 4.35 -8.78 -32.89
C LYS A 782 3.52 -7.55 -32.53
N ALA A 783 2.89 -7.54 -31.35
CA ALA A 783 2.16 -6.39 -30.82
C ALA A 783 3.08 -5.30 -30.26
N ASN A 784 4.39 -5.58 -30.14
CA ASN A 784 5.41 -4.65 -29.68
C ASN A 784 5.16 -4.11 -28.26
N THR A 785 4.55 -4.91 -27.38
CA THR A 785 4.17 -4.46 -26.03
C THR A 785 5.35 -4.27 -25.07
N LEU A 786 6.53 -4.83 -25.39
CA LEU A 786 7.79 -4.54 -24.67
C LEU A 786 8.18 -3.05 -24.79
N TYR A 787 7.75 -2.38 -25.85
CA TYR A 787 7.98 -0.97 -26.12
C TYR A 787 6.65 -0.21 -26.23
N ASP A 788 5.63 -0.65 -25.47
CA ASP A 788 4.33 0.04 -25.45
C ASP A 788 4.48 1.48 -24.98
N LYS A 789 3.59 2.38 -25.45
CA LYS A 789 3.58 3.78 -25.02
C LYS A 789 3.20 3.94 -23.54
N ASP A 790 2.47 2.97 -22.98
CA ASP A 790 2.09 2.97 -21.57
C ASP A 790 3.03 2.04 -20.78
N PRO A 791 3.76 2.57 -19.79
CA PRO A 791 4.75 1.79 -19.03
C PRO A 791 4.11 0.65 -18.21
N ARG A 792 2.82 0.70 -17.88
CA ARG A 792 2.13 -0.41 -17.20
C ARG A 792 1.91 -1.61 -18.11
N VAL A 793 1.75 -1.37 -19.41
CA VAL A 793 1.70 -2.44 -20.42
C VAL A 793 3.10 -3.05 -20.62
N GLN A 794 4.15 -2.24 -20.57
CA GLN A 794 5.53 -2.73 -20.57
C GLN A 794 5.80 -3.61 -19.34
N LEU A 795 5.41 -3.15 -18.15
CA LEU A 795 5.55 -3.91 -16.90
C LEU A 795 4.83 -5.25 -16.99
N ALA A 796 3.57 -5.29 -17.41
CA ALA A 796 2.82 -6.53 -17.60
C ALA A 796 3.47 -7.47 -18.63
N THR A 797 4.10 -6.91 -19.68
CA THR A 797 4.85 -7.70 -20.66
C THR A 797 6.12 -8.31 -20.05
N LEU A 798 6.87 -7.54 -19.25
CA LEU A 798 8.05 -8.03 -18.54
C LEU A 798 7.65 -9.13 -17.55
N LEU A 799 6.60 -8.94 -16.76
CA LEU A 799 6.10 -9.96 -15.83
C LEU A 799 5.66 -11.24 -16.56
N TYR A 800 4.99 -11.12 -17.72
CA TYR A 800 4.68 -12.29 -18.55
C TYR A 800 5.94 -13.10 -18.91
N PHE A 801 7.04 -12.42 -19.27
CA PHE A 801 8.28 -13.11 -19.68
C PHE A 801 9.09 -13.70 -18.51
N THR A 802 8.88 -13.25 -17.27
CA THR A 802 9.45 -13.93 -16.08
C THR A 802 8.88 -15.35 -15.88
N GLU A 803 7.70 -15.64 -16.44
CA GLU A 803 7.06 -16.96 -16.36
C GLU A 803 7.44 -17.86 -17.56
N ARG A 804 8.42 -17.45 -18.38
CA ARG A 804 8.88 -18.19 -19.56
C ARG A 804 10.24 -18.84 -19.30
N PRO A 805 10.50 -20.02 -19.90
CA PRO A 805 11.83 -20.62 -19.87
C PRO A 805 12.90 -19.70 -20.44
N SER A 806 14.16 -19.91 -20.01
CA SER A 806 15.30 -19.13 -20.50
C SER A 806 15.41 -19.14 -22.03
N SER A 807 15.77 -18.00 -22.63
CA SER A 807 15.82 -17.81 -24.08
C SER A 807 16.88 -16.77 -24.46
N THR A 808 17.80 -17.14 -25.35
CA THR A 808 18.83 -16.22 -25.87
C THR A 808 18.21 -15.03 -26.59
N LYS A 809 17.13 -15.26 -27.35
CA LYS A 809 16.40 -14.20 -28.05
C LYS A 809 15.79 -13.20 -27.07
N MET A 810 15.18 -13.69 -25.99
CA MET A 810 14.60 -12.81 -24.97
C MET A 810 15.69 -12.05 -24.22
N GLY A 811 16.81 -12.70 -23.86
CA GLY A 811 17.94 -12.02 -23.23
C GLY A 811 18.50 -10.87 -24.08
N GLN A 812 18.62 -11.06 -25.40
CA GLN A 812 19.01 -9.97 -26.30
C GLN A 812 17.98 -8.83 -26.32
N LEU A 813 16.68 -9.13 -26.27
CA LEU A 813 15.63 -8.11 -26.21
C LEU A 813 15.67 -7.35 -24.88
N MET A 814 15.88 -8.04 -23.75
CA MET A 814 16.06 -7.40 -22.44
C MET A 814 17.29 -6.49 -22.44
N TYR A 815 18.40 -6.92 -23.05
CA TYR A 815 19.57 -6.06 -23.21
C TYR A 815 19.24 -4.81 -24.04
N ASN A 816 18.55 -4.95 -25.16
CA ASN A 816 18.14 -3.80 -25.96
C ASN A 816 17.23 -2.85 -25.16
N LEU A 817 16.31 -3.38 -24.36
CA LEU A 817 15.42 -2.59 -23.51
C LEU A 817 16.18 -1.87 -22.39
N SER A 818 17.23 -2.48 -21.83
CA SER A 818 18.11 -1.85 -20.83
C SER A 818 18.87 -0.61 -21.33
N GLN A 819 18.84 -0.34 -22.65
CA GLN A 819 19.42 0.88 -23.22
C GLN A 819 18.45 2.08 -23.15
N ASP A 820 17.18 1.86 -22.84
CA ASP A 820 16.20 2.93 -22.65
C ASP A 820 16.30 3.49 -21.23
N GLN A 821 16.75 4.74 -21.11
CA GLN A 821 16.90 5.41 -19.82
C GLN A 821 15.57 5.50 -19.05
N LYS A 822 14.42 5.61 -19.74
CA LYS A 822 13.11 5.66 -19.07
C LYS A 822 12.77 4.34 -18.37
N VAL A 823 13.18 3.22 -18.95
CA VAL A 823 13.00 1.89 -18.35
C VAL A 823 13.95 1.73 -17.17
N MET A 824 15.19 2.18 -17.33
CA MET A 824 16.22 2.03 -16.30
C MET A 824 16.01 2.96 -15.09
N SER A 825 15.39 4.13 -15.28
CA SER A 825 15.04 5.06 -14.20
C SER A 825 13.70 4.75 -13.53
N ASP A 826 12.87 3.90 -14.13
CA ASP A 826 11.58 3.50 -13.57
C ASP A 826 11.78 2.32 -12.60
N PRO A 827 11.44 2.45 -11.30
CA PRO A 827 11.75 1.43 -10.31
C PRO A 827 11.16 0.05 -10.61
N TRP A 828 9.92 -0.01 -11.10
CA TRP A 828 9.24 -1.30 -11.33
C TRP A 828 9.63 -1.92 -12.65
N LEU A 829 9.81 -1.10 -13.70
CA LEU A 829 10.32 -1.59 -14.98
C LEU A 829 11.75 -2.10 -14.84
N TYR A 830 12.62 -1.38 -14.12
CA TYR A 830 13.97 -1.83 -13.80
C TYR A 830 13.93 -3.17 -13.06
N LYS A 831 13.11 -3.30 -12.01
CA LYS A 831 13.02 -4.51 -11.20
C LYS A 831 12.53 -5.71 -12.03
N ALA A 832 11.50 -5.51 -12.85
CA ALA A 832 10.99 -6.54 -13.75
C ALA A 832 11.98 -6.88 -14.87
N LEU A 833 12.71 -5.90 -15.41
CA LEU A 833 13.76 -6.09 -16.40
C LEU A 833 14.93 -6.90 -15.81
N TYR A 834 15.36 -6.57 -14.58
CA TYR A 834 16.41 -7.29 -13.88
C TYR A 834 16.03 -8.77 -13.67
N ALA A 835 14.81 -9.03 -13.20
CA ALA A 835 14.29 -10.40 -13.06
C ALA A 835 14.31 -11.16 -14.39
N ASN A 836 13.88 -10.52 -15.49
CA ASN A 836 13.96 -11.13 -16.83
C ASN A 836 15.41 -11.34 -17.29
N ALA A 837 16.31 -10.39 -17.03
CA ALA A 837 17.73 -10.51 -17.37
C ALA A 837 18.38 -11.67 -16.61
N ALA A 838 18.04 -11.89 -15.35
CA ALA A 838 18.49 -13.05 -14.58
C ALA A 838 17.97 -14.39 -15.15
N ILE A 839 16.70 -14.44 -15.56
CA ILE A 839 16.11 -15.65 -16.19
C ILE A 839 16.69 -15.90 -17.58
N HIS A 840 16.96 -14.85 -18.35
CA HIS A 840 17.46 -14.88 -19.72
C HIS A 840 18.96 -14.53 -19.84
N LEU A 841 19.73 -14.83 -18.79
CA LEU A 841 21.09 -14.35 -18.54
C LEU A 841 22.04 -14.53 -19.73
N SER A 842 22.15 -15.73 -20.28
CA SER A 842 23.09 -15.99 -21.38
C SER A 842 22.81 -15.14 -22.62
N GLY A 843 21.54 -14.89 -22.94
CA GLY A 843 21.18 -13.99 -24.05
C GLY A 843 21.52 -12.53 -23.76
N PHE A 844 21.29 -12.11 -22.52
CA PHE A 844 21.55 -10.75 -22.07
C PHE A 844 23.05 -10.44 -22.04
N LEU A 845 23.86 -11.30 -21.41
CA LEU A 845 25.32 -11.12 -21.32
C LEU A 845 26.01 -11.22 -22.68
N ASN A 846 25.58 -12.14 -23.56
CA ASN A 846 26.10 -12.21 -24.92
C ASN A 846 25.84 -10.93 -25.72
N ALA A 847 24.65 -10.35 -25.55
CA ALA A 847 24.27 -9.09 -26.17
C ALA A 847 25.12 -7.92 -25.65
N PHE A 848 25.30 -7.86 -24.32
CA PHE A 848 26.14 -6.87 -23.66
C PHE A 848 27.59 -6.93 -24.13
N HIS A 849 28.23 -8.11 -24.08
CA HIS A 849 29.61 -8.29 -24.52
C HIS A 849 29.81 -7.96 -26.00
N LYS A 850 28.84 -8.31 -26.84
CA LYS A 850 28.88 -7.97 -28.27
C LYS A 850 28.84 -6.46 -28.51
N ALA A 851 28.06 -5.73 -27.72
CA ALA A 851 27.96 -4.28 -27.81
C ALA A 851 29.15 -3.57 -27.13
N ASN A 852 29.76 -4.20 -26.14
CA ASN A 852 30.83 -3.64 -25.30
C ASN A 852 32.08 -4.54 -25.28
N PRO A 853 32.72 -4.80 -26.43
CA PRO A 853 33.79 -5.79 -26.55
C PRO A 853 35.07 -5.43 -25.78
N THR A 854 35.24 -4.15 -25.44
CA THR A 854 36.40 -3.64 -24.67
C THR A 854 36.03 -3.33 -23.22
N HIS A 855 34.79 -3.56 -22.81
CA HIS A 855 34.40 -3.34 -21.43
C HIS A 855 34.92 -4.49 -20.57
N GLU A 856 36.01 -4.21 -19.86
CA GLU A 856 36.40 -5.03 -18.73
C GLU A 856 35.31 -4.87 -17.67
N ILE A 857 34.68 -5.97 -17.27
CA ILE A 857 33.84 -5.99 -16.08
C ILE A 857 34.77 -5.64 -14.94
N SER A 858 34.71 -4.37 -14.53
CA SER A 858 35.48 -3.92 -13.40
C SER A 858 34.88 -4.60 -12.18
N PHE A 859 35.53 -5.66 -11.71
CA PHE A 859 35.62 -5.85 -10.28
C PHE A 859 36.33 -4.59 -9.80
N GLU A 860 35.57 -3.54 -9.46
CA GLU A 860 36.18 -2.43 -8.75
C GLU A 860 36.99 -3.09 -7.65
N LYS A 861 38.29 -2.79 -7.64
CA LYS A 861 39.18 -3.16 -6.55
C LYS A 861 38.80 -2.28 -5.37
N ARG A 862 37.51 -2.28 -4.98
CA ARG A 862 37.05 -1.80 -3.68
C ARG A 862 37.87 -2.61 -2.71
N VAL A 863 38.61 -1.90 -1.88
CA VAL A 863 39.27 -2.54 -0.75
C VAL A 863 38.16 -3.22 0.02
N ASP A 864 38.16 -4.56 0.04
CA ASP A 864 37.09 -5.32 0.65
C ASP A 864 37.12 -5.09 2.16
N MET A 865 36.30 -4.14 2.60
CA MET A 865 36.10 -3.72 3.99
C MET A 865 35.33 -4.77 4.78
N SER A 866 35.11 -5.98 4.26
CA SER A 866 34.68 -7.14 5.04
C SER A 866 35.85 -8.02 5.52
N LEU A 867 37.02 -7.95 4.86
CA LEU A 867 38.14 -8.87 5.11
C LEU A 867 38.59 -8.87 6.57
N VAL A 868 38.82 -10.04 7.16
CA VAL A 868 39.24 -10.24 8.57
C VAL A 868 40.42 -9.35 8.96
N ASN A 869 41.37 -9.17 8.05
CA ASN A 869 42.66 -8.49 8.27
C ASN A 869 42.72 -7.07 7.66
N TYR A 870 41.58 -6.49 7.28
CA TYR A 870 41.51 -5.10 6.87
C TYR A 870 41.94 -4.19 8.04
N ASP A 871 42.78 -3.19 7.75
CA ASP A 871 43.22 -2.20 8.73
C ASP A 871 42.15 -1.11 8.88
N ASP A 872 41.36 -1.20 9.95
CA ASP A 872 40.34 -0.22 10.34
C ASP A 872 40.84 0.72 11.46
N SER A 873 42.17 0.91 11.60
CA SER A 873 42.74 1.77 12.65
C SER A 873 42.46 3.26 12.46
N ASP A 874 42.15 3.70 11.24
CA ASP A 874 41.76 5.07 10.89
C ASP A 874 40.24 5.33 11.00
N TRP A 875 39.43 4.33 11.36
CA TRP A 875 37.96 4.45 11.42
C TRP A 875 37.51 5.14 12.71
N GLU A 876 36.46 5.96 12.59
CA GLU A 876 35.80 6.57 13.74
C GLU A 876 34.92 5.56 14.49
N THR A 877 34.27 5.94 15.60
CA THR A 877 33.47 5.01 16.42
C THR A 877 32.08 5.58 16.71
N MET A 878 31.07 4.72 16.68
CA MET A 878 29.65 5.04 16.92
C MET A 878 29.03 3.98 17.82
N GLU A 879 28.24 4.38 18.81
CA GLU A 879 27.43 3.43 19.61
C GLU A 879 26.27 2.91 18.76
N LEU A 880 25.98 1.61 18.79
CA LEU A 880 24.82 1.02 18.11
C LEU A 880 24.01 0.15 19.07
N PRO A 881 22.68 0.08 18.91
CA PRO A 881 21.89 0.68 17.83
C PRO A 881 21.48 2.13 18.09
N GLN A 882 21.42 2.95 17.04
CA GLN A 882 20.82 4.28 16.96
C GLN A 882 20.74 4.74 15.49
N TYR A 883 20.02 5.83 15.25
CA TYR A 883 20.13 6.55 13.98
C TYR A 883 21.49 7.26 13.87
N ILE A 884 22.05 7.31 12.67
CA ILE A 884 23.38 7.83 12.35
C ILE A 884 23.43 9.35 12.60
N GLU A 885 22.33 10.05 12.32
CA GLU A 885 22.15 11.50 12.51
C GLU A 885 22.15 11.86 14.00
N ASN A 886 21.54 11.01 14.84
CA ASN A 886 21.58 11.16 16.29
C ASN A 886 22.99 11.00 16.88
N ALA A 887 23.89 10.30 16.16
CA ALA A 887 25.29 10.19 16.50
C ALA A 887 26.14 11.39 16.01
N GLY A 888 25.52 12.37 15.34
CA GLY A 888 26.17 13.59 14.84
C GLY A 888 26.78 13.45 13.44
N LEU A 889 26.43 12.41 12.70
CA LEU A 889 26.84 12.20 11.31
C LEU A 889 25.62 12.37 10.41
N ASP A 890 25.50 13.53 9.75
CA ASP A 890 24.38 13.83 8.85
C ASP A 890 24.73 13.38 7.42
N ILE A 891 24.26 12.19 7.03
CA ILE A 891 24.63 11.56 5.75
C ILE A 891 23.56 10.60 5.22
N ASP A 892 23.10 10.87 3.99
CA ASP A 892 22.57 9.82 3.12
C ASP A 892 23.75 9.16 2.39
N GLY A 893 23.94 7.84 2.43
CA GLY A 893 25.13 7.23 1.85
C GLY A 893 25.36 5.75 2.12
N VAL A 894 26.56 5.27 1.74
CA VAL A 894 27.06 3.95 2.12
C VAL A 894 28.03 4.10 3.27
N ILE A 895 27.72 3.47 4.40
CA ILE A 895 28.54 3.44 5.60
C ILE A 895 28.88 2.00 5.97
N TRP A 896 30.13 1.77 6.37
CA TRP A 896 30.53 0.50 6.96
C TRP A 896 30.63 0.62 8.46
N PHE A 897 30.15 -0.42 9.15
CA PHE A 897 30.37 -0.64 10.57
C PHE A 897 31.22 -1.90 10.78
N ARG A 898 32.21 -1.85 11.67
CA ARG A 898 33.06 -2.98 12.04
C ARG A 898 33.19 -3.12 13.55
N ARG A 899 33.14 -4.36 14.04
CA ARG A 899 33.36 -4.67 15.46
C ARG A 899 33.98 -6.04 15.62
N GLU A 900 34.79 -6.18 16.67
CA GLU A 900 35.27 -7.48 17.12
C GLU A 900 34.39 -8.01 18.26
N VAL A 901 34.08 -9.29 18.20
CA VAL A 901 33.30 -10.00 19.22
C VAL A 901 33.97 -11.30 19.60
N ASN A 902 33.96 -11.63 20.89
CA ASN A 902 34.42 -12.93 21.37
C ASN A 902 33.25 -13.91 21.44
N ILE A 903 33.38 -15.02 20.73
CA ILE A 903 32.35 -16.04 20.60
C ILE A 903 32.78 -17.30 21.36
N PRO A 904 31.96 -17.77 22.31
CA PRO A 904 32.20 -19.03 23.02
C PRO A 904 32.33 -20.22 22.06
N ALA A 905 33.16 -21.21 22.40
CA ALA A 905 33.39 -22.38 21.56
C ALA A 905 32.13 -23.21 21.25
N ASN A 906 31.09 -23.11 22.10
CA ASN A 906 29.80 -23.77 21.90
C ASN A 906 28.85 -23.02 20.94
N MET A 907 29.20 -21.81 20.49
CA MET A 907 28.36 -20.99 19.62
C MET A 907 28.85 -20.92 18.16
N VAL A 908 29.81 -21.76 17.78
CA VAL A 908 30.45 -21.71 16.45
C VAL A 908 29.76 -22.59 15.39
N LYS A 909 28.66 -23.26 15.76
CA LYS A 909 27.84 -24.09 14.87
C LYS A 909 26.36 -23.80 15.09
N GLY A 910 25.58 -23.82 14.02
CA GLY A 910 24.13 -23.57 14.06
C GLY A 910 23.76 -22.17 14.54
N ALA A 911 24.63 -21.20 14.26
CA ALA A 911 24.48 -19.84 14.77
C ALA A 911 23.68 -18.94 13.81
N ALA A 912 23.08 -17.89 14.37
CA ALA A 912 22.47 -16.79 13.61
C ALA A 912 22.88 -15.44 14.21
N ILE A 913 22.92 -14.41 13.38
CA ILE A 913 23.12 -13.02 13.80
C ILE A 913 21.82 -12.24 13.63
N SER A 914 21.45 -11.49 14.65
CA SER A 914 20.35 -10.53 14.66
C SER A 914 20.92 -9.12 14.83
N LEU A 915 20.51 -8.17 14.01
CA LEU A 915 20.94 -6.76 14.09
C LEU A 915 19.80 -5.79 14.42
N GLY A 916 18.56 -6.26 14.48
CA GLY A 916 17.38 -5.39 14.53
C GLY A 916 17.08 -4.74 13.17
N PRO A 917 16.17 -3.75 13.11
CA PRO A 917 15.97 -2.97 11.90
C PRO A 917 17.22 -2.17 11.54
N ILE A 918 17.49 -2.16 10.24
CA ILE A 918 18.51 -1.31 9.62
C ILE A 918 17.78 -0.53 8.55
N ASP A 919 17.98 0.79 8.53
CA ASP A 919 17.39 1.64 7.52
C ASP A 919 17.92 1.30 6.12
N ASP A 920 17.03 1.30 5.15
CA ASP A 920 17.22 0.85 3.77
C ASP A 920 17.91 -0.50 3.59
N SER A 921 19.22 -0.55 3.44
CA SER A 921 19.92 -1.74 2.94
C SER A 921 21.09 -2.13 3.84
N ASP A 922 21.33 -3.43 3.99
CA ASP A 922 22.55 -3.95 4.59
C ASP A 922 23.14 -5.13 3.83
N ILE A 923 24.46 -5.28 3.96
CA ILE A 923 25.17 -6.54 3.73
C ILE A 923 26.02 -6.82 4.97
N THR A 924 25.76 -7.96 5.60
CA THR A 924 26.41 -8.37 6.84
C THR A 924 27.43 -9.47 6.57
N TYR A 925 28.64 -9.26 7.07
CA TYR A 925 29.78 -10.16 6.97
C TYR A 925 30.27 -10.58 8.34
N ILE A 926 30.64 -11.86 8.46
CA ILE A 926 31.36 -12.38 9.62
C ILE A 926 32.64 -13.01 9.12
N ASN A 927 33.77 -12.58 9.67
CA ASN A 927 35.11 -13.01 9.28
C ASN A 927 35.35 -12.96 7.75
N GLY A 928 34.86 -11.90 7.08
CA GLY A 928 35.01 -11.71 5.64
C GLY A 928 34.12 -12.60 4.77
N ILE A 929 33.16 -13.33 5.36
CA ILE A 929 32.17 -14.11 4.64
C ILE A 929 30.81 -13.43 4.79
N GLU A 930 30.15 -13.13 3.68
CA GLU A 930 28.77 -12.62 3.68
C GLU A 930 27.85 -13.68 4.31
N VAL A 931 27.15 -13.31 5.38
CA VAL A 931 26.20 -14.18 6.08
C VAL A 931 24.75 -13.81 5.80
N GLY A 932 24.50 -12.60 5.31
CA GLY A 932 23.20 -12.16 4.83
C GLY A 932 23.21 -10.73 4.32
N SER A 933 22.15 -10.38 3.61
CA SER A 933 21.92 -9.04 3.07
C SER A 933 20.42 -8.81 2.89
N MET A 934 20.04 -7.54 2.89
CA MET A 934 18.68 -7.10 2.67
C MET A 934 18.74 -5.70 2.06
N ALA A 935 17.94 -5.40 1.04
CA ALA A 935 17.98 -4.13 0.32
C ALA A 935 16.63 -3.42 0.41
N SER A 936 16.65 -2.08 0.47
CA SER A 936 15.48 -1.18 0.41
C SER A 936 14.35 -1.55 1.39
N SER A 937 14.74 -1.92 2.60
CA SER A 937 13.86 -2.36 3.67
C SER A 937 14.24 -1.65 4.97
N TYR A 938 13.62 -0.50 5.20
CA TYR A 938 13.93 0.37 6.34
C TYR A 938 13.58 -0.22 7.71
N SER A 939 12.57 -1.08 7.82
CA SER A 939 12.01 -1.51 9.12
C SER A 939 12.16 -3.00 9.43
N SER A 940 12.60 -3.83 8.49
CA SER A 940 12.70 -5.27 8.72
C SER A 940 13.82 -5.62 9.68
N ASN A 941 13.57 -6.52 10.63
CA ASN A 941 14.63 -7.08 11.45
C ASN A 941 15.60 -7.90 10.59
N ARG A 942 16.90 -7.63 10.72
CA ARG A 942 17.93 -8.45 10.07
C ARG A 942 18.26 -9.66 10.95
N HIS A 943 17.90 -10.85 10.47
CA HIS A 943 18.25 -12.13 11.10
C HIS A 943 18.82 -13.08 10.05
N TYR A 944 20.11 -13.40 10.17
CA TYR A 944 20.86 -14.15 9.18
C TYR A 944 21.48 -15.40 9.77
N LYS A 945 21.27 -16.56 9.12
CA LYS A 945 21.96 -17.79 9.50
C LYS A 945 23.44 -17.67 9.17
N ILE A 946 24.29 -17.94 10.15
CA ILE A 946 25.74 -17.93 9.98
C ILE A 946 26.17 -19.35 9.57
N PRO A 947 26.78 -19.55 8.39
CA PRO A 947 27.23 -20.87 7.98
C PRO A 947 28.26 -21.48 8.95
N ASP A 948 28.15 -22.78 9.20
CA ASP A 948 29.08 -23.51 10.04
C ASP A 948 30.52 -23.34 9.52
N GLY A 949 31.44 -22.99 10.43
CA GLY A 949 32.85 -22.72 10.11
C GLY A 949 33.18 -21.26 9.80
N VAL A 950 32.17 -20.38 9.68
CA VAL A 950 32.40 -18.93 9.59
C VAL A 950 32.80 -18.36 10.96
N LEU A 951 32.08 -18.72 12.02
CA LEU A 951 32.46 -18.38 13.40
C LEU A 951 33.60 -19.25 13.92
N LYS A 952 34.48 -18.66 14.72
CA LYS A 952 35.62 -19.32 15.37
C LYS A 952 35.56 -19.10 16.88
N PRO A 953 36.04 -20.04 17.72
CA PRO A 953 36.13 -19.79 19.15
C PRO A 953 37.05 -18.60 19.44
N GLY A 954 36.61 -17.71 20.33
CA GLY A 954 37.33 -16.46 20.64
C GLY A 954 36.98 -15.35 19.65
N LYS A 955 37.98 -14.59 19.21
CA LYS A 955 37.80 -13.34 18.48
C LYS A 955 37.29 -13.56 17.04
N ASN A 956 36.22 -12.86 16.69
CA ASN A 956 35.61 -12.79 15.36
C ASN A 956 35.38 -11.34 14.97
N THR A 957 35.38 -11.05 13.68
CA THR A 957 35.09 -9.71 13.14
C THR A 957 33.72 -9.72 12.49
N ILE A 958 32.89 -8.74 12.84
CA ILE A 958 31.63 -8.40 12.18
C ILE A 958 31.90 -7.16 11.34
N ALA A 959 31.51 -7.18 10.07
CA ALA A 959 31.46 -6.00 9.20
C ALA A 959 30.06 -5.88 8.61
N ILE A 960 29.45 -4.70 8.66
CA ILE A 960 28.10 -4.44 8.18
C ILE A 960 28.20 -3.24 7.25
N LYS A 961 27.88 -3.45 5.97
CA LYS A 961 27.75 -2.35 5.01
C LYS A 961 26.29 -1.93 5.02
N VAL A 962 26.00 -0.74 5.50
CA VAL A 962 24.68 -0.13 5.47
C VAL A 962 24.64 0.87 4.32
N GLU A 963 23.60 0.83 3.52
CA GLU A 963 23.29 1.86 2.53
C GLU A 963 21.97 2.50 2.93
N ASP A 964 22.05 3.79 3.21
CA ASP A 964 20.97 4.68 3.58
C ASP A 964 20.74 5.66 2.43
N THR A 965 19.51 5.74 1.95
CA THR A 965 19.13 6.47 0.73
C THR A 965 18.30 7.72 1.01
N GLY A 966 17.97 8.02 2.27
CA GLY A 966 17.29 9.24 2.68
C GLY A 966 16.54 9.11 4.00
N GLY A 967 16.69 10.08 4.91
CA GLY A 967 15.91 10.16 6.15
C GLY A 967 16.76 10.09 7.41
N GLU A 968 16.25 9.48 8.48
CA GLU A 968 17.07 9.12 9.64
C GLU A 968 17.60 7.69 9.43
N GLY A 969 18.88 7.54 9.09
CA GLY A 969 19.49 6.27 8.69
C GLY A 969 20.12 5.46 9.81
N GLY A 970 20.39 4.17 9.56
CA GLY A 970 21.32 3.36 10.38
C GLY A 970 20.73 2.11 11.03
N ILE A 971 21.49 1.51 11.97
CA ILE A 971 21.05 0.34 12.74
C ILE A 971 20.31 0.85 13.98
N TYR A 972 19.02 1.16 13.85
CA TYR A 972 18.25 1.93 14.85
C TYR A 972 17.35 1.07 15.77
N GLY A 973 17.44 -0.24 15.66
CA GLY A 973 16.69 -1.18 16.51
C GLY A 973 16.87 -1.00 18.01
N ASN A 974 16.17 -1.79 18.80
CA ASN A 974 16.44 -1.88 20.23
C ASN A 974 17.72 -2.68 20.50
N PHE A 975 18.47 -2.33 21.54
CA PHE A 975 19.75 -2.99 21.85
C PHE A 975 19.62 -4.52 22.05
N TRP A 976 18.48 -5.01 22.55
CA TRP A 976 18.22 -6.44 22.72
C TRP A 976 17.93 -7.18 21.41
N GLN A 977 17.80 -6.48 20.28
CA GLN A 977 17.66 -7.08 18.96
C GLN A 977 19.03 -7.34 18.31
N MET A 978 20.12 -6.81 18.88
CA MET A 978 21.48 -7.02 18.39
C MET A 978 22.18 -8.17 19.16
N TYR A 979 22.24 -9.35 18.55
CA TYR A 979 22.90 -10.51 19.15
C TYR A 979 23.34 -11.56 18.13
N ILE A 980 24.26 -12.45 18.55
CA ILE A 980 24.52 -13.74 17.91
C ILE A 980 23.94 -14.82 18.81
N GLU A 981 23.16 -15.74 18.26
CA GLU A 981 22.60 -16.89 18.99
C GLU A 981 23.06 -18.21 18.38
N ALA A 982 23.15 -19.25 19.20
CA ALA A 982 23.35 -20.63 18.78
C ALA A 982 22.77 -21.56 19.87
N GLY A 983 21.66 -22.24 19.54
CA GLY A 983 20.89 -22.99 20.54
C GLY A 983 20.32 -22.06 21.63
N GLU A 984 20.51 -22.41 22.90
CA GLU A 984 20.08 -21.59 24.05
C GLU A 984 21.09 -20.49 24.44
N SER A 985 22.25 -20.42 23.77
CA SER A 985 23.31 -19.47 24.08
C SER A 985 23.21 -18.21 23.21
N LEU A 986 23.37 -17.04 23.81
CA LEU A 986 23.26 -15.74 23.16
C LEU A 986 24.40 -14.81 23.58
N VAL A 987 25.02 -14.14 22.61
CA VAL A 987 26.04 -13.10 22.81
C VAL A 987 25.50 -11.79 22.26
N ARG A 988 25.39 -10.78 23.13
CA ARG A 988 24.99 -9.42 22.73
C ARG A 988 26.10 -8.77 21.92
N ILE A 989 25.71 -8.09 20.84
CA ILE A 989 26.67 -7.41 19.94
C ILE A 989 26.45 -5.90 19.86
N ASN A 990 25.49 -5.33 20.60
CA ASN A 990 25.32 -3.88 20.73
C ASN A 990 26.53 -3.19 21.41
N GLY A 991 26.66 -1.88 21.20
CA GLY A 991 27.66 -0.98 21.76
C GLY A 991 28.52 -0.30 20.68
N ALA A 992 29.72 0.16 21.02
CA ALA A 992 30.68 0.76 20.08
C ALA A 992 31.03 -0.11 18.85
N TYR A 993 30.75 0.41 17.64
CA TYR A 993 31.27 -0.07 16.36
C TYR A 993 32.20 0.97 15.76
N LYS A 994 33.26 0.53 15.11
CA LYS A 994 34.03 1.41 14.23
C LYS A 994 33.23 1.69 12.97
N TYR A 995 33.31 2.88 12.40
CA TYR A 995 32.63 3.19 11.14
C TYR A 995 33.49 3.98 10.15
N LYS A 996 33.15 3.84 8.87
CA LYS A 996 33.72 4.63 7.76
C LYS A 996 32.68 4.86 6.68
N VAL A 997 32.52 6.11 6.28
CA VAL A 997 31.71 6.49 5.12
C VAL A 997 32.45 6.05 3.85
N GLU A 998 31.83 5.17 3.07
CA GLU A 998 32.31 4.76 1.76
C GLU A 998 31.88 5.76 0.67
N LYS A 999 30.63 6.24 0.74
CA LYS A 999 30.05 7.18 -0.22
C LYS A 999 28.98 8.03 0.45
N SER A 1000 28.95 9.33 0.15
CA SER A 1000 27.82 10.22 0.45
C SER A 1000 26.94 10.37 -0.80
N PHE A 1001 25.63 10.40 -0.61
CA PHE A 1001 24.59 10.67 -1.60
C PHE A 1001 24.11 12.12 -1.55
N LEU A 1002 24.46 12.88 -0.50
CA LEU A 1002 24.27 14.34 -0.43
C LEU A 1002 25.12 15.07 -1.49
N ASP A 1003 26.19 14.44 -1.97
CA ASP A 1003 26.88 14.85 -3.18
C ASP A 1003 26.00 14.46 -4.38
N GLN A 1004 25.18 15.41 -4.86
CA GLN A 1004 24.26 15.23 -5.99
C GLN A 1004 24.98 14.72 -7.26
N GLU A 1005 25.02 13.41 -7.42
CA GLU A 1005 24.91 12.76 -8.71
C GLU A 1005 23.67 11.87 -8.65
N GLU A 1006 22.63 12.23 -9.41
CA GLU A 1006 21.51 11.34 -9.71
C GLU A 1006 22.07 9.94 -10.00
N LYS A 1007 21.74 8.93 -9.17
CA LYS A 1007 22.06 7.53 -9.45
C LYS A 1007 21.27 7.11 -10.69
N VAL A 1008 21.78 7.43 -11.87
CA VAL A 1008 21.31 6.82 -13.11
C VAL A 1008 21.80 5.38 -13.07
N THR A 1009 20.92 4.47 -12.64
CA THR A 1009 21.16 3.04 -12.76
C THR A 1009 21.34 2.76 -14.23
N ASN A 1010 22.56 2.39 -14.64
CA ASN A 1010 22.85 2.15 -16.04
C ASN A 1010 23.00 0.65 -16.29
N VAL A 1011 23.07 0.28 -17.57
CA VAL A 1011 23.20 -1.14 -17.95
C VAL A 1011 24.45 -1.79 -17.35
N PHE A 1012 25.54 -1.05 -17.15
CA PHE A 1012 26.78 -1.57 -16.59
C PHE A 1012 26.61 -1.94 -15.11
N ASP A 1013 25.84 -1.17 -14.33
CA ASP A 1013 25.53 -1.50 -12.94
C ASP A 1013 24.73 -2.80 -12.85
N MET A 1014 23.68 -2.92 -13.68
CA MET A 1014 22.87 -4.14 -13.78
C MET A 1014 23.73 -5.34 -14.18
N VAL A 1015 24.62 -5.17 -15.16
CA VAL A 1015 25.54 -6.22 -15.62
C VAL A 1015 26.50 -6.63 -14.50
N ASN A 1016 27.11 -5.68 -13.79
CA ASN A 1016 27.99 -5.96 -12.66
C ASN A 1016 27.26 -6.74 -11.55
N LEU A 1017 26.02 -6.37 -11.24
CA LEU A 1017 25.15 -7.11 -10.32
C LEU A 1017 24.87 -8.54 -10.81
N LEU A 1018 24.53 -8.71 -12.10
CA LEU A 1018 24.29 -10.03 -12.69
C LEU A 1018 25.55 -10.90 -12.68
N TYR A 1019 26.72 -10.34 -13.00
CA TYR A 1019 28.00 -11.05 -12.90
C TYR A 1019 28.30 -11.47 -11.46
N LYS A 1020 28.15 -10.54 -10.50
CA LYS A 1020 28.39 -10.80 -9.07
C LYS A 1020 27.59 -12.00 -8.56
N TYR A 1021 26.31 -12.09 -8.92
CA TYR A 1021 25.39 -13.07 -8.34
C TYR A 1021 25.19 -14.32 -9.18
N TYR A 1022 25.40 -14.27 -10.50
CA TYR A 1022 25.07 -15.38 -11.39
C TYR A 1022 26.22 -15.85 -12.26
N ASP A 1023 27.31 -15.08 -12.40
CA ASP A 1023 28.48 -15.55 -13.13
C ASP A 1023 29.54 -16.18 -12.22
N ASN A 1024 29.30 -17.45 -11.91
CA ASN A 1024 30.34 -18.37 -11.46
C ASN A 1024 30.58 -19.46 -12.52
N GLN A 1025 30.55 -19.09 -13.81
CA GLN A 1025 30.70 -20.03 -14.95
C GLN A 1025 31.58 -19.50 -16.11
N SER A 1026 32.09 -18.26 -16.07
CA SER A 1026 32.85 -17.67 -17.20
C SER A 1026 34.35 -18.03 -17.30
N ASN A 1027 34.90 -18.87 -16.42
CA ASN A 1027 36.33 -19.22 -16.44
C ASN A 1027 36.70 -20.50 -17.21
N LYS A 1028 35.95 -20.88 -18.26
CA LYS A 1028 36.33 -22.02 -19.13
C LYS A 1028 35.89 -21.90 -20.59
N ILE A 1029 36.15 -20.80 -21.28
CA ILE A 1029 36.19 -20.81 -22.76
C ILE A 1029 37.31 -19.90 -23.26
N GLU A 1030 38.45 -20.52 -23.63
CA GLU A 1030 39.21 -20.25 -24.87
C GLU A 1030 40.55 -21.02 -24.83
N ALA A 1031 40.53 -22.30 -25.23
CA ALA A 1031 41.59 -22.93 -26.01
C ALA A 1031 41.20 -24.36 -26.40
N GLN A 1032 41.18 -24.59 -27.72
CA GLN A 1032 41.31 -25.86 -28.44
C GLN A 1032 40.10 -26.82 -28.52
N GLU A 1033 39.49 -26.74 -29.72
CA GLU A 1033 39.27 -27.82 -30.69
C GLU A 1033 38.88 -29.22 -30.20
N ASN A 1034 37.74 -29.68 -30.73
CA ASN A 1034 37.35 -31.07 -31.04
C ASN A 1034 37.72 -32.15 -30.02
N ILE A 1035 36.69 -32.83 -29.46
CA ILE A 1035 36.44 -34.27 -29.65
C ILE A 1035 35.27 -34.70 -28.74
N ASP A 1036 34.26 -35.28 -29.40
CA ASP A 1036 33.29 -36.31 -29.02
C ASP A 1036 32.38 -36.19 -27.77
N GLN A 1037 31.09 -36.34 -28.09
CA GLN A 1037 30.08 -37.00 -27.27
C GLN A 1037 30.67 -38.25 -26.60
N ASN A 1038 30.51 -38.37 -25.28
CA ASN A 1038 30.53 -39.68 -24.64
C ASN A 1038 29.40 -39.75 -23.62
N ASP A 1039 28.45 -40.64 -23.91
CA ASP A 1039 27.39 -41.08 -23.01
C ASP A 1039 27.99 -41.52 -21.68
N ALA A 1040 27.57 -40.88 -20.57
CA ALA A 1040 27.88 -41.39 -19.24
C ALA A 1040 27.21 -42.76 -19.07
N LYS A 1041 27.95 -43.73 -18.54
CA LYS A 1041 27.43 -45.07 -18.33
C LYS A 1041 26.47 -45.06 -17.14
N VAL A 1042 25.18 -45.26 -17.41
CA VAL A 1042 24.13 -45.30 -16.37
C VAL A 1042 24.10 -46.67 -15.70
N ILE A 1043 24.19 -46.70 -14.37
CA ILE A 1043 24.12 -47.90 -13.53
C ILE A 1043 22.94 -47.74 -12.57
N GLU A 1044 21.87 -48.49 -12.80
CA GLU A 1044 20.70 -48.49 -11.92
C GLU A 1044 20.83 -49.58 -10.85
N ILE A 1045 20.76 -49.17 -9.59
CA ILE A 1045 20.82 -50.05 -8.42
C ILE A 1045 19.56 -49.84 -7.59
N LYS A 1046 18.90 -50.94 -7.23
CA LYS A 1046 17.65 -50.96 -6.47
C LYS A 1046 17.84 -51.77 -5.20
N VAL A 1047 17.29 -51.28 -4.09
CA VAL A 1047 17.20 -52.07 -2.85
C VAL A 1047 16.12 -53.15 -3.00
N LEU A 1048 16.46 -54.39 -2.64
CA LEU A 1048 15.50 -55.50 -2.62
C LEU A 1048 14.65 -55.43 -1.34
N LYS A 1049 13.34 -55.23 -1.52
CA LYS A 1049 12.37 -55.02 -0.46
C LYS A 1049 12.38 -56.14 0.57
N ASN A 1050 12.58 -55.80 1.84
CA ASN A 1050 12.70 -56.69 3.00
C ASN A 1050 13.88 -57.67 2.97
N GLU A 1051 14.89 -57.48 2.11
CA GLU A 1051 16.03 -58.40 1.99
C GLU A 1051 17.37 -57.81 2.45
N MET A 1052 17.46 -56.50 2.73
CA MET A 1052 18.70 -55.78 3.06
C MET A 1052 19.86 -56.07 2.08
N LYS A 1053 19.55 -56.04 0.78
CA LYS A 1053 20.51 -56.28 -0.32
C LYS A 1053 20.27 -55.32 -1.47
N PHE A 1054 21.32 -55.01 -2.22
CA PHE A 1054 21.22 -54.39 -3.54
C PHE A 1054 20.92 -55.49 -4.58
N ASN A 1055 20.08 -55.19 -5.57
CA ASN A 1055 19.80 -56.10 -6.68
C ASN A 1055 21.06 -56.35 -7.55
N VAL A 1056 21.89 -55.32 -7.70
CA VAL A 1056 23.20 -55.38 -8.35
C VAL A 1056 24.25 -55.58 -7.26
N THR A 1057 25.05 -56.63 -7.37
CA THR A 1057 26.16 -56.92 -6.45
C THR A 1057 27.54 -56.69 -7.07
N ARG A 1058 27.60 -56.54 -8.40
CA ARG A 1058 28.82 -56.27 -9.17
C ARG A 1058 28.49 -55.48 -10.44
N PHE A 1059 29.21 -54.39 -10.71
CA PHE A 1059 29.17 -53.70 -11.99
C PHE A 1059 30.57 -53.26 -12.42
N GLU A 1060 30.81 -53.12 -13.72
CA GLU A 1060 32.13 -52.82 -14.29
C GLU A 1060 32.10 -51.46 -15.00
N VAL A 1061 33.13 -50.66 -14.79
CA VAL A 1061 33.35 -49.34 -15.41
C VAL A 1061 34.82 -49.24 -15.83
N ASN A 1062 35.13 -48.46 -16.86
CA ASN A 1062 36.52 -48.22 -17.27
C ASN A 1062 37.17 -47.15 -16.38
N ALA A 1063 38.49 -47.23 -16.18
CA ALA A 1063 39.23 -46.18 -15.47
C ALA A 1063 38.95 -44.78 -16.05
N SER A 1064 38.54 -43.84 -15.20
CA SER A 1064 38.18 -42.45 -15.56
C SER A 1064 36.92 -42.28 -16.43
N GLU A 1065 36.08 -43.31 -16.55
CA GLU A 1065 34.77 -43.23 -17.23
C GLU A 1065 33.77 -42.37 -16.43
N GLN A 1066 32.91 -41.58 -17.11
CA GLN A 1066 31.79 -40.90 -16.45
C GLN A 1066 30.68 -41.91 -16.13
N VAL A 1067 30.28 -41.98 -14.87
CA VAL A 1067 29.27 -42.92 -14.36
C VAL A 1067 28.12 -42.14 -13.74
N GLU A 1068 26.90 -42.48 -14.13
CA GLU A 1068 25.67 -42.03 -13.45
C GLU A 1068 25.07 -43.21 -12.68
N LEU A 1069 25.15 -43.20 -11.36
CA LEU A 1069 24.60 -44.24 -10.50
C LEU A 1069 23.25 -43.80 -9.94
N VAL A 1070 22.18 -44.48 -10.34
CA VAL A 1070 20.82 -44.21 -9.88
C VAL A 1070 20.46 -45.22 -8.79
N LEU A 1071 20.24 -44.75 -7.55
CA LEU A 1071 19.77 -45.58 -6.44
C LEU A 1071 18.26 -45.41 -6.24
N GLN A 1072 17.53 -46.52 -6.22
CA GLN A 1072 16.09 -46.55 -5.92
C GLN A 1072 15.83 -47.32 -4.62
N ASN A 1073 15.05 -46.74 -3.70
CA ASN A 1073 14.68 -47.40 -2.44
C ASN A 1073 13.18 -47.74 -2.37
N PRO A 1074 12.72 -48.88 -2.91
CA PRO A 1074 11.33 -49.34 -2.78
C PRO A 1074 11.03 -50.00 -1.42
N ASP A 1075 12.02 -50.07 -0.53
CA ASP A 1075 11.91 -50.73 0.77
C ASP A 1075 11.34 -49.77 1.82
N TYR A 1076 10.68 -50.32 2.85
CA TYR A 1076 10.11 -49.52 3.93
C TYR A 1076 11.17 -48.97 4.91
N MET A 1077 12.41 -49.48 4.81
CA MET A 1077 13.56 -49.01 5.59
C MET A 1077 14.41 -48.05 4.75
N GLN A 1078 15.10 -47.14 5.42
CA GLN A 1078 15.98 -46.17 4.78
C GLN A 1078 17.29 -46.81 4.32
N HIS A 1079 17.77 -46.42 3.14
CA HIS A 1079 19.01 -46.96 2.57
C HIS A 1079 19.82 -45.89 1.85
N ASN A 1080 21.13 -46.03 1.91
CA ASN A 1080 22.07 -45.27 1.10
C ASN A 1080 23.07 -46.23 0.42
N LEU A 1081 23.94 -45.70 -0.42
CA LEU A 1081 25.04 -46.41 -1.07
C LEU A 1081 26.30 -45.56 -1.03
N VAL A 1082 27.37 -46.15 -0.49
CA VAL A 1082 28.68 -45.51 -0.30
C VAL A 1082 29.76 -46.36 -0.95
N ILE A 1083 30.46 -45.80 -1.95
CA ILE A 1083 31.63 -46.41 -2.62
C ILE A 1083 32.89 -46.07 -1.83
N THR A 1084 33.69 -47.08 -1.50
CA THR A 1084 34.89 -46.97 -0.65
C THR A 1084 36.18 -47.23 -1.42
N LYS A 1085 37.31 -46.76 -0.88
CA LYS A 1085 38.64 -47.15 -1.39
C LYS A 1085 38.87 -48.67 -1.28
N PRO A 1086 39.66 -49.29 -2.18
CA PRO A 1086 39.95 -50.72 -2.12
C PRO A 1086 40.53 -51.14 -0.77
N GLY A 1087 39.95 -52.18 -0.17
CA GLY A 1087 40.35 -52.70 1.15
C GLY A 1087 39.90 -51.86 2.36
N LYS A 1088 39.12 -50.77 2.18
CA LYS A 1088 38.70 -49.89 3.28
C LYS A 1088 37.26 -50.10 3.76
N LYS A 1089 36.50 -50.98 3.12
CA LYS A 1089 35.11 -51.30 3.44
C LYS A 1089 34.86 -51.50 4.95
N ASP A 1090 35.64 -52.35 5.61
CA ASP A 1090 35.41 -52.68 7.03
C ASP A 1090 35.70 -51.50 7.97
N ILE A 1091 36.61 -50.60 7.58
CA ILE A 1091 36.92 -49.38 8.34
C ILE A 1091 35.75 -48.40 8.21
N VAL A 1092 35.27 -48.18 6.98
CA VAL A 1092 34.13 -47.29 6.70
C VAL A 1092 32.85 -47.85 7.34
N GLY A 1093 32.59 -49.15 7.22
CA GLY A 1093 31.43 -49.81 7.82
C GLY A 1093 31.41 -49.73 9.35
N LYS A 1094 32.54 -49.99 10.01
CA LYS A 1094 32.64 -49.81 11.48
C LYS A 1094 32.50 -48.34 11.91
N ALA A 1095 32.97 -47.40 11.08
CA ALA A 1095 32.75 -45.99 11.34
C ALA A 1095 31.26 -45.64 11.22
N ALA A 1096 30.56 -46.19 10.24
CA ALA A 1096 29.11 -46.03 10.06
C ALA A 1096 28.29 -46.61 11.22
N ASP A 1097 28.65 -47.79 11.75
CA ASP A 1097 27.97 -48.33 12.94
C ASP A 1097 28.13 -47.43 14.16
N LYS A 1098 29.29 -46.79 14.32
CA LYS A 1098 29.51 -45.84 15.42
C LYS A 1098 28.63 -44.60 15.27
N MET A 1099 28.27 -44.24 14.04
CA MET A 1099 27.32 -43.15 13.79
C MET A 1099 25.91 -43.50 14.28
N ALA A 1100 25.55 -44.77 14.49
CA ALA A 1100 24.22 -45.12 15.03
C ALA A 1100 23.92 -44.49 16.41
N ALA A 1101 24.96 -44.18 17.18
CA ALA A 1101 24.88 -43.52 18.48
C ALA A 1101 25.10 -42.00 18.41
N ASP A 1102 25.38 -41.45 17.22
CA ASP A 1102 25.55 -40.02 17.00
C ASP A 1102 24.19 -39.39 16.65
N PRO A 1103 23.68 -38.44 17.46
CA PRO A 1103 22.39 -37.80 17.21
C PRO A 1103 22.34 -37.02 15.89
N ASN A 1104 23.49 -36.69 15.28
CA ASN A 1104 23.57 -36.02 13.97
C ASN A 1104 23.74 -37.01 12.80
N ALA A 1105 23.67 -38.31 13.03
CA ALA A 1105 23.96 -39.28 11.97
C ALA A 1105 22.94 -39.25 10.83
N ALA A 1106 21.67 -38.98 11.14
CA ALA A 1106 20.62 -38.86 10.13
C ALA A 1106 20.86 -37.65 9.20
N THR A 1107 21.28 -36.50 9.73
CA THR A 1107 21.59 -35.29 8.94
C THR A 1107 22.86 -35.45 8.11
N LEU A 1108 23.79 -36.30 8.54
CA LEU A 1108 24.96 -36.74 7.75
C LEU A 1108 24.65 -37.92 6.82
N ASN A 1109 23.38 -38.26 6.61
CA ASN A 1109 22.93 -39.39 5.77
C ASN A 1109 23.55 -40.74 6.14
N TYR A 1110 24.01 -40.90 7.39
CA TYR A 1110 24.80 -42.03 7.87
C TYR A 1110 26.07 -42.32 7.06
N VAL A 1111 26.66 -41.30 6.41
CA VAL A 1111 27.92 -41.42 5.65
C VAL A 1111 29.10 -40.95 6.52
N PRO A 1112 30.07 -41.82 6.84
CA PRO A 1112 31.25 -41.43 7.63
C PRO A 1112 32.10 -40.37 6.92
N GLN A 1113 32.38 -39.27 7.62
CA GLN A 1113 33.17 -38.15 7.09
C GLN A 1113 34.67 -38.46 7.14
N MET A 1114 35.12 -39.35 6.25
CA MET A 1114 36.52 -39.76 6.17
C MET A 1114 36.97 -39.97 4.73
N GLY A 1115 38.24 -39.70 4.44
CA GLY A 1115 38.80 -39.78 3.09
C GLY A 1115 38.89 -41.19 2.49
N ASP A 1116 38.40 -42.22 3.19
CA ASP A 1116 38.24 -43.57 2.67
C ASP A 1116 36.89 -43.80 1.94
N VAL A 1117 35.95 -42.86 2.09
CA VAL A 1117 34.73 -42.75 1.28
C VAL A 1117 35.05 -41.96 0.01
N LEU A 1118 34.73 -42.53 -1.16
CA LEU A 1118 34.99 -41.91 -2.46
C LEU A 1118 33.76 -41.19 -2.99
N PHE A 1119 32.61 -41.87 -2.96
CA PHE A 1119 31.33 -41.36 -3.46
C PHE A 1119 30.21 -41.89 -2.58
N ALA A 1120 29.17 -41.10 -2.37
CA ALA A 1120 28.03 -41.50 -1.57
C ALA A 1120 26.74 -40.87 -2.09
N THR A 1121 25.64 -41.59 -1.93
CA THR A 1121 24.29 -41.06 -2.04
C THR A 1121 23.82 -40.54 -0.68
N PRO A 1122 22.86 -39.59 -0.64
CA PRO A 1122 22.13 -39.31 0.60
C PRO A 1122 21.33 -40.54 1.03
N ILE A 1123 20.79 -40.51 2.24
CA ILE A 1123 19.91 -41.58 2.68
C ILE A 1123 18.53 -41.39 2.08
N LEU A 1124 18.02 -42.42 1.41
CA LEU A 1124 16.74 -42.38 0.73
C LEU A 1124 15.64 -42.96 1.62
N ASN A 1125 14.56 -42.22 1.77
CA ASN A 1125 13.31 -42.69 2.37
C ASN A 1125 12.62 -43.71 1.44
N PRO A 1126 11.58 -44.43 1.92
CA PRO A 1126 10.77 -45.28 1.08
C PRO A 1126 10.22 -44.54 -0.15
N ASP A 1127 10.32 -45.18 -1.31
CA ASP A 1127 9.90 -44.73 -2.65
C ASP A 1127 10.68 -43.54 -3.24
N GLU A 1128 11.76 -43.09 -2.60
CA GLU A 1128 12.68 -42.10 -3.16
C GLU A 1128 13.68 -42.69 -4.17
N THR A 1129 14.10 -41.85 -5.12
CA THR A 1129 15.13 -42.16 -6.12
C THR A 1129 16.14 -41.02 -6.20
N TYR A 1130 17.43 -41.35 -6.27
CA TYR A 1130 18.50 -40.36 -6.36
C TYR A 1130 19.57 -40.77 -7.38
N SER A 1131 20.06 -39.80 -8.16
CA SER A 1131 21.11 -40.00 -9.17
C SER A 1131 22.43 -39.34 -8.73
N LEU A 1132 23.50 -40.14 -8.66
CA LEU A 1132 24.85 -39.71 -8.32
C LEU A 1132 25.75 -39.82 -9.55
N LYS A 1133 26.21 -38.67 -10.07
CA LYS A 1133 27.18 -38.60 -11.17
C LYS A 1133 28.60 -38.47 -10.64
N PHE A 1134 29.50 -39.35 -11.07
CA PHE A 1134 30.90 -39.30 -10.69
C PHE A 1134 31.82 -39.89 -11.77
N THR A 1135 33.09 -39.48 -11.77
CA THR A 1135 34.12 -40.10 -12.59
C THR A 1135 34.68 -41.33 -11.87
N ALA A 1136 34.65 -42.49 -12.52
CA ALA A 1136 35.25 -43.71 -11.97
C ALA A 1136 36.74 -43.48 -11.64
N PRO A 1137 37.27 -44.04 -10.53
CA PRO A 1137 38.68 -43.90 -10.19
C PRO A 1137 39.60 -44.27 -11.35
N SER A 1138 40.72 -43.56 -11.51
CA SER A 1138 41.68 -43.82 -12.62
C SER A 1138 42.55 -45.07 -12.41
N LYS A 1139 42.49 -45.69 -11.22
CA LYS A 1139 43.27 -46.87 -10.87
C LYS A 1139 42.40 -48.12 -11.01
N PRO A 1140 42.76 -49.08 -11.87
CA PRO A 1140 42.05 -50.35 -11.96
C PRO A 1140 42.05 -51.10 -10.63
N GLY A 1141 40.91 -51.73 -10.30
CA GLY A 1141 40.75 -52.46 -9.06
C GLY A 1141 39.29 -52.64 -8.63
N GLU A 1142 39.10 -53.35 -7.53
CA GLU A 1142 37.80 -53.59 -6.93
C GLU A 1142 37.50 -52.54 -5.85
N TYR A 1143 36.43 -51.76 -6.06
CA TYR A 1143 35.96 -50.69 -5.19
C TYR A 1143 34.64 -51.12 -4.54
N PRO A 1144 34.65 -51.53 -3.25
CA PRO A 1144 33.45 -51.98 -2.59
C PRO A 1144 32.46 -50.83 -2.38
N TYR A 1145 31.18 -51.07 -2.59
CA TYR A 1145 30.10 -50.19 -2.14
C TYR A 1145 29.21 -50.87 -1.11
N ILE A 1146 28.74 -50.10 -0.14
CA ILE A 1146 27.99 -50.58 1.02
C ILE A 1146 26.85 -49.63 1.37
N CYS A 1147 25.79 -50.15 1.99
CA CYS A 1147 24.80 -49.32 2.69
C CYS A 1147 25.32 -49.02 4.10
N THR A 1148 25.55 -47.77 4.43
CA THR A 1148 26.08 -47.33 5.72
C THR A 1148 25.00 -46.94 6.73
N PHE A 1149 23.71 -47.08 6.39
CA PHE A 1149 22.67 -47.08 7.43
C PHE A 1149 23.01 -48.11 8.53
N PRO A 1150 22.82 -47.79 9.83
CA PRO A 1150 23.36 -48.58 10.93
C PRO A 1150 23.12 -50.07 10.83
N GLY A 1151 24.20 -50.87 10.93
CA GLY A 1151 24.13 -52.33 10.86
C GLY A 1151 24.07 -52.92 9.44
N HIS A 1152 23.70 -52.16 8.40
CA HIS A 1152 23.41 -52.71 7.07
C HIS A 1152 24.65 -53.17 6.29
N TRP A 1153 25.77 -52.47 6.42
CA TRP A 1153 26.97 -52.68 5.59
C TRP A 1153 27.57 -54.10 5.65
N ARG A 1154 27.27 -54.87 6.72
CA ARG A 1154 27.73 -56.26 6.88
C ARG A 1154 27.10 -57.21 5.87
N ILE A 1155 25.88 -56.90 5.43
CA ILE A 1155 25.04 -57.77 4.59
C ILE A 1155 24.79 -57.09 3.23
N MET A 1156 24.60 -55.77 3.23
CA MET A 1156 24.19 -54.97 2.07
C MET A 1156 25.39 -54.31 1.39
N GLN A 1157 26.00 -55.03 0.46
CA GLN A 1157 27.25 -54.64 -0.20
C GLN A 1157 27.34 -55.16 -1.63
N GLY A 1158 28.17 -54.50 -2.44
CA GLY A 1158 28.56 -54.93 -3.77
C GLY A 1158 29.93 -54.36 -4.17
N ILE A 1159 30.36 -54.62 -5.39
CA ILE A 1159 31.68 -54.21 -5.90
C ILE A 1159 31.55 -53.50 -7.24
N MET A 1160 32.11 -52.30 -7.33
CA MET A 1160 32.41 -51.62 -8.59
C MET A 1160 33.80 -52.04 -9.04
N ILE A 1161 33.92 -52.56 -10.25
CA ILE A 1161 35.22 -52.94 -10.82
C ILE A 1161 35.62 -51.92 -11.85
N VAL A 1162 36.73 -51.26 -11.57
CA VAL A 1162 37.39 -50.37 -12.51
C VAL A 1162 38.36 -51.20 -13.33
N LYS A 1163 38.13 -51.29 -14.64
CA LYS A 1163 38.99 -51.98 -15.61
C LYS A 1163 40.12 -51.11 -16.11
#